data_AF-A0A836CGE8-F1
#
_entry.id   AF-A0A836CGE8-F1
#
_cell.length_a   1.000
_cell.length_b   1.000
_cell.length_c   1.000
_cell.angle_alpha   90.00
_cell.angle_beta   90.00
_cell.angle_gamma   90.00
#
_symmetry.space_group_name_H-M   'P 1'
#
loop_
_entity.id
_entity.type
_entity.pdbx_description
1 polymer ?
#
loop_
_entity_poly.entity_id
_entity_poly.type
_entity_poly.pdbx_seq_one_letter_code
_entity_poly.pdbx_strand_id
1 'polypeptide(L)'
;MSRTLSVKVLWALPALLMRAIAAPVAPACKAPPDIIDDHASAMKLTAAAACRDQTIKVKWRGFVGLTEPIIVAKGTSLDITGIGTDSEPAAISGQSKLQIMRVRNGASVTLQNLRLRDGFIELPAYAKYGGGAIRVAKGRQLSLKACQFWFNEDSGGAIYNDGDFTCGNSTFASNSADGGGAIYNYDGHFTCGNSTFTSNSADGEGGAISNIGNFTCGNSTFTSNTAYDGGAIFNYNGHFTCGNLTFTSNTADGEGGAIYNFDGDFTCGNSIFTSNTAANHGGAISNYGDFTSGNSTFTSNTAANDGGAISNDGKLICGNSTFAFNTAEAIKGGIVYGAARSELLMSTVGIWDSDSHEDGAIFSAGNVSISSSSFEHNSGGKGAGIYLAQDATAKIKDTSFLFNNASETGGALYLEATVTGHIDDCKFVNNSSPVGGALSLAQADDARNFNVRDCVFTNNTAAVGAGGAVIQQGTATALSVDVDKNTSFVNNVAQCCYDGVSTGGVDLPCVEASTGYGTGWRVTSVIAVDITSIIRLMPRSPLPPCPLCRSCCNRLQYLTVDANNQHICVTCDLPELNCDSIGLTVDTLPVASGFWRETFNQTDIRSCWNAGACLGNRKSLRDPTDIYCSEGYTGPCRLEWATW
;
A
#
# COMPACT_ATOMS: atom_id res chain seq x y z
N MET A 1 10.83 -86.98 -39.80
CA MET A 1 11.77 -85.93 -40.24
C MET A 1 11.41 -84.65 -39.49
N SER A 2 12.21 -84.25 -38.49
CA SER A 2 13.04 -83.02 -38.52
C SER A 2 12.22 -81.72 -38.44
N ARG A 3 12.49 -80.71 -37.61
CA ARG A 3 13.44 -80.45 -36.51
C ARG A 3 12.93 -79.13 -35.89
N THR A 4 12.91 -79.06 -34.56
CA THR A 4 12.99 -77.84 -33.77
C THR A 4 14.35 -77.17 -34.02
N LEU A 5 14.39 -75.84 -34.16
CA LEU A 5 15.61 -75.07 -33.95
C LEU A 5 15.27 -73.74 -33.24
N SER A 6 15.32 -73.79 -31.92
CA SER A 6 15.54 -72.62 -31.06
C SER A 6 17.06 -72.49 -30.89
N VAL A 7 17.64 -71.35 -31.26
CA VAL A 7 19.05 -71.08 -31.00
C VAL A 7 19.17 -70.34 -29.67
N LYS A 8 19.53 -71.09 -28.62
CA LYS A 8 20.28 -70.60 -27.47
C LYS A 8 21.77 -70.83 -27.76
N VAL A 9 22.58 -69.78 -27.69
CA VAL A 9 24.02 -69.92 -27.46
C VAL A 9 24.40 -69.00 -26.30
N LEU A 10 24.62 -69.65 -25.16
CA LEU A 10 25.44 -69.20 -24.03
C LEU A 10 26.91 -69.30 -24.47
N TRP A 11 27.84 -68.44 -24.04
CA TRP A 11 29.18 -68.79 -23.54
C TRP A 11 29.97 -67.54 -23.07
N ALA A 12 30.60 -67.72 -21.91
CA ALA A 12 31.85 -67.10 -21.42
C ALA A 12 31.85 -65.68 -20.81
N LEU A 13 31.95 -65.66 -19.48
CA LEU A 13 32.67 -64.66 -18.67
C LEU A 13 34.13 -64.48 -19.13
N PRO A 14 34.69 -63.29 -18.90
CA PRO A 14 35.98 -63.19 -18.22
C PRO A 14 35.74 -62.62 -16.81
N ALA A 15 36.17 -63.39 -15.80
CA ALA A 15 36.28 -62.94 -14.43
C ALA A 15 37.30 -61.79 -14.34
N LEU A 16 36.82 -60.55 -14.38
CA LEU A 16 37.59 -59.42 -13.87
C LEU A 16 37.34 -59.36 -12.36
N LEU A 17 38.43 -59.45 -11.62
CA LEU A 17 38.54 -59.42 -10.17
C LEU A 17 37.93 -58.11 -9.60
N MET A 18 36.62 -58.02 -9.44
CA MET A 18 36.03 -57.08 -8.48
C MET A 18 36.47 -57.58 -7.11
N ARG A 19 37.51 -56.95 -6.57
CA ARG A 19 37.71 -56.91 -5.12
C ARG A 19 36.35 -56.55 -4.53
N ALA A 20 35.76 -57.46 -3.78
CA ALA A 20 34.71 -57.13 -2.85
C ALA A 20 35.26 -55.97 -2.01
N ILE A 21 34.82 -54.75 -2.30
CA ILE A 21 34.89 -53.66 -1.34
C ILE A 21 34.03 -54.20 -0.21
N ALA A 22 34.70 -54.65 0.85
CA ALA A 22 34.03 -55.08 2.06
C ALA A 22 32.99 -54.00 2.38
N ALA A 23 31.73 -54.41 2.54
CA ALA A 23 30.74 -53.54 3.14
C ALA A 23 31.39 -52.93 4.39
N PRO A 24 31.36 -51.59 4.55
CA PRO A 24 32.06 -50.95 5.65
C PRO A 24 31.65 -51.65 6.93
N VAL A 25 32.64 -52.21 7.63
CA VAL A 25 32.46 -52.84 8.94
C VAL A 25 31.63 -51.87 9.75
N ALA A 26 30.46 -52.31 10.23
CA ALA A 26 29.59 -51.46 11.03
C ALA A 26 30.46 -50.77 12.10
N PRO A 27 30.42 -49.43 12.22
CA PRO A 27 31.26 -48.74 13.18
C PRO A 27 31.00 -49.38 14.54
N ALA A 28 32.08 -49.69 15.27
CA ALA A 28 31.93 -50.23 16.61
C ALA A 28 31.13 -49.21 17.44
N CYS A 29 29.88 -49.54 17.77
CA CYS A 29 28.95 -48.67 18.48
C CYS A 29 29.42 -48.45 19.92
N LYS A 30 30.39 -47.56 20.07
CA LYS A 30 30.94 -47.12 21.35
C LYS A 30 30.35 -45.76 21.69
N ALA A 31 30.16 -45.52 22.98
CA ALA A 31 29.76 -44.21 23.46
C ALA A 31 30.81 -43.16 23.04
N PRO A 32 30.38 -41.97 22.60
CA PRO A 32 31.29 -40.86 22.36
C PRO A 32 31.79 -40.30 23.71
N PRO A 33 32.84 -39.45 23.69
CA PRO A 33 33.21 -38.66 24.87
C PRO A 33 32.07 -37.73 25.30
N ASP A 34 31.98 -37.44 26.61
CA ASP A 34 30.98 -36.51 27.15
C ASP A 34 31.15 -35.07 26.65
N ILE A 35 32.37 -34.69 26.28
CA ILE A 35 32.73 -33.38 25.75
C ILE A 35 33.37 -33.56 24.38
N ILE A 36 32.87 -32.80 23.41
CA ILE A 36 33.40 -32.69 22.06
C ILE A 36 34.06 -31.32 21.92
N ASP A 37 35.38 -31.30 21.76
CA ASP A 37 36.18 -30.07 21.72
C ASP A 37 37.34 -30.12 20.73
N ASP A 38 37.44 -31.21 19.96
CA ASP A 38 38.44 -31.38 18.92
C ASP A 38 37.91 -32.26 17.77
N HIS A 39 38.72 -32.39 16.74
CA HIS A 39 38.39 -33.19 15.57
C HIS A 39 38.17 -34.68 15.88
N ALA A 40 38.98 -35.24 16.78
CA ALA A 40 38.98 -36.67 17.10
C ALA A 40 37.74 -37.07 17.94
N SER A 41 37.29 -36.21 18.84
CA SER A 41 36.07 -36.37 19.62
C SER A 41 34.83 -36.23 18.71
N ALA A 42 34.83 -35.29 17.76
CA ALA A 42 33.76 -35.16 16.77
C ALA A 42 33.61 -36.42 15.90
N MET A 43 34.71 -37.03 15.44
CA MET A 43 34.67 -38.31 14.72
C MET A 43 34.12 -39.48 15.55
N LYS A 44 34.31 -39.47 16.88
CA LYS A 44 33.70 -40.48 17.75
C LYS A 44 32.21 -40.26 17.89
N LEU A 45 31.75 -39.00 17.92
CA LEU A 45 30.34 -38.67 17.92
C LEU A 45 29.65 -39.08 16.61
N THR A 46 30.25 -38.78 15.44
CA THR A 46 29.70 -39.17 14.13
C THR A 46 29.52 -40.68 14.03
N ALA A 47 30.52 -41.46 14.46
CA ALA A 47 30.45 -42.91 14.50
C ALA A 47 29.37 -43.44 15.47
N ALA A 48 29.22 -42.84 16.65
CA ALA A 48 28.21 -43.22 17.62
C ALA A 48 26.79 -42.87 17.16
N ALA A 49 26.58 -41.69 16.60
CA ALA A 49 25.27 -41.24 16.09
C ALA A 49 24.78 -42.09 14.92
N ALA A 50 25.69 -42.68 14.15
CA ALA A 50 25.38 -43.60 13.05
C ALA A 50 24.85 -44.98 13.52
N CYS A 51 24.94 -45.29 14.81
CA CYS A 51 24.36 -46.48 15.40
C CYS A 51 22.87 -46.30 15.71
N ARG A 52 22.08 -47.37 15.57
CA ARG A 52 20.63 -47.34 15.77
C ARG A 52 20.25 -47.40 17.25
N ASP A 53 19.07 -46.89 17.56
CA ASP A 53 18.40 -47.01 18.86
C ASP A 53 19.28 -46.54 20.04
N GLN A 54 20.15 -45.54 19.80
CA GLN A 54 21.02 -44.98 20.83
C GLN A 54 20.36 -43.78 21.52
N THR A 55 20.80 -43.48 22.75
CA THR A 55 20.55 -42.19 23.39
C THR A 55 21.90 -41.55 23.70
N ILE A 56 22.21 -40.45 23.04
CA ILE A 56 23.51 -39.78 23.11
C ILE A 56 23.29 -38.37 23.65
N LYS A 57 24.02 -38.03 24.71
CA LYS A 57 24.04 -36.67 25.28
C LYS A 57 25.48 -36.22 25.41
N VAL A 58 25.81 -35.10 24.79
CA VAL A 58 27.18 -34.56 24.79
C VAL A 58 27.18 -33.04 24.96
N LYS A 59 28.29 -32.52 25.48
CA LYS A 59 28.58 -31.10 25.50
C LYS A 59 29.54 -30.74 24.37
N TRP A 60 29.37 -29.60 23.73
CA TRP A 60 30.26 -29.11 22.68
C TRP A 60 31.01 -27.87 23.15
N ARG A 61 32.33 -27.83 23.01
CA ARG A 61 33.16 -26.68 23.40
C ARG A 61 33.98 -26.17 22.23
N GLY A 62 34.07 -24.85 22.11
CA GLY A 62 34.92 -24.21 21.13
C GLY A 62 34.46 -24.46 19.69
N PHE A 63 35.34 -24.14 18.76
CA PHE A 63 35.11 -24.29 17.32
C PHE A 63 35.69 -25.62 16.84
N VAL A 64 34.85 -26.46 16.24
CA VAL A 64 35.27 -27.75 15.67
C VAL A 64 34.71 -27.91 14.26
N GLY A 65 35.61 -28.03 13.29
CA GLY A 65 35.30 -28.36 11.90
C GLY A 65 35.14 -29.87 11.73
N LEU A 66 34.03 -30.29 11.12
CA LEU A 66 33.75 -31.69 10.79
C LEU A 66 34.53 -32.13 9.55
N THR A 67 34.90 -33.40 9.46
CA THR A 67 35.39 -34.03 8.21
C THR A 67 34.34 -34.94 7.56
N GLU A 68 33.30 -35.28 8.30
CA GLU A 68 32.16 -36.06 7.82
C GLU A 68 30.87 -35.58 8.50
N PRO A 69 29.70 -35.72 7.83
CA PRO A 69 28.41 -35.36 8.41
C PRO A 69 28.06 -36.17 9.65
N ILE A 70 27.40 -35.54 10.63
CA ILE A 70 26.74 -36.26 11.73
C ILE A 70 25.47 -36.92 11.20
N ILE A 71 25.51 -38.23 11.05
CA ILE A 71 24.37 -39.02 10.57
C ILE A 71 23.66 -39.62 11.77
N VAL A 72 22.48 -39.10 12.13
CA VAL A 72 21.69 -39.63 13.25
C VAL A 72 20.82 -40.77 12.74
N ALA A 73 21.18 -42.00 13.10
CA ALA A 73 20.55 -43.21 12.59
C ALA A 73 19.19 -43.51 13.23
N LYS A 74 18.54 -44.55 12.72
CA LYS A 74 17.16 -44.89 13.10
C LYS A 74 17.03 -45.15 14.60
N GLY A 75 16.00 -44.56 15.20
CA GLY A 75 15.67 -44.72 16.62
C GLY A 75 16.63 -44.00 17.58
N THR A 76 17.64 -43.29 17.05
CA THR A 76 18.64 -42.62 17.87
C THR A 76 18.17 -41.23 18.28
N SER A 77 18.33 -40.93 19.57
CA SER A 77 18.14 -39.59 20.15
C SER A 77 19.50 -38.96 20.43
N LEU A 78 19.72 -37.75 19.89
CA LEU A 78 20.96 -36.99 20.05
C LEU A 78 20.68 -35.63 20.68
N ASP A 79 21.28 -35.36 21.84
CA ASP A 79 21.24 -34.08 22.54
C ASP A 79 22.65 -33.47 22.59
N ILE A 80 22.83 -32.31 21.97
CA ILE A 80 24.09 -31.57 21.99
C ILE A 80 23.84 -30.21 22.66
N THR A 81 24.56 -29.96 23.75
CA THR A 81 24.53 -28.66 24.43
C THR A 81 25.88 -27.96 24.30
N GLY A 82 25.89 -26.77 23.70
CA GLY A 82 27.07 -25.93 23.62
C GLY A 82 27.45 -25.35 24.99
N ILE A 83 28.74 -25.37 25.27
CA ILE A 83 29.38 -24.75 26.43
C ILE A 83 30.37 -23.68 25.95
N GLY A 84 29.80 -22.62 25.39
CA GLY A 84 30.53 -21.42 24.94
C GLY A 84 29.99 -20.15 25.58
N THR A 85 30.61 -19.03 25.25
CA THR A 85 30.14 -17.67 25.56
C THR A 85 29.72 -16.97 24.27
N ASP A 86 29.08 -15.80 24.35
CA ASP A 86 28.73 -15.04 23.13
C ASP A 86 29.98 -14.64 22.32
N SER A 87 31.10 -14.35 23.00
CA SER A 87 32.39 -14.05 22.37
C SER A 87 33.10 -15.29 21.81
N GLU A 88 32.92 -16.44 22.45
CA GLU A 88 33.50 -17.72 22.04
C GLU A 88 32.43 -18.82 22.05
N PRO A 89 31.56 -18.84 21.02
CA PRO A 89 30.43 -19.76 20.97
C PRO A 89 30.93 -21.16 20.64
N ALA A 90 30.25 -22.16 21.23
CA ALA A 90 30.42 -23.55 20.82
C ALA A 90 29.91 -23.72 19.39
N ALA A 91 30.81 -24.03 18.46
CA ALA A 91 30.55 -23.99 17.04
C ALA A 91 30.89 -25.31 16.34
N ILE A 92 29.94 -25.79 15.53
CA ILE A 92 30.10 -26.91 14.60
C ILE A 92 30.18 -26.31 13.20
N SER A 93 31.29 -26.56 12.48
CA SER A 93 31.47 -26.02 11.13
C SER A 93 31.50 -27.12 10.07
N GLY A 94 30.77 -26.89 8.97
CA GLY A 94 30.83 -27.69 7.74
C GLY A 94 31.98 -27.29 6.81
N GLN A 95 32.78 -26.28 7.18
CA GLN A 95 33.96 -25.81 6.46
C GLN A 95 33.70 -25.48 4.98
N SER A 96 32.48 -25.04 4.64
CA SER A 96 31.99 -24.76 3.29
C SER A 96 32.13 -25.92 2.32
N LYS A 97 32.14 -27.16 2.84
CA LYS A 97 32.37 -28.39 2.05
C LYS A 97 31.38 -29.49 2.34
N LEU A 98 30.75 -29.48 3.51
CA LEU A 98 29.93 -30.60 3.96
C LEU A 98 28.66 -30.16 4.70
N GLN A 99 27.64 -31.01 4.56
CA GLN A 99 26.44 -30.90 5.35
C GLN A 99 26.70 -31.32 6.78
N ILE A 100 26.38 -30.47 7.76
CA ILE A 100 26.71 -30.73 9.17
C ILE A 100 25.98 -31.96 9.70
N MET A 101 24.67 -32.09 9.45
CA MET A 101 23.85 -33.14 10.05
C MET A 101 22.72 -33.67 9.15
N ARG A 102 22.46 -34.97 9.25
CA ARG A 102 21.31 -35.65 8.62
C ARG A 102 20.50 -36.44 9.66
N VAL A 103 19.23 -36.08 9.84
CA VAL A 103 18.31 -36.77 10.76
C VAL A 103 17.54 -37.86 10.02
N ARG A 104 17.81 -39.14 10.31
CA ARG A 104 17.22 -40.29 9.62
C ARG A 104 16.03 -40.91 10.37
N ASN A 105 15.41 -41.91 9.75
CA ASN A 105 14.12 -42.51 10.12
C ASN A 105 13.90 -42.78 11.62
N GLY A 106 12.96 -42.06 12.24
CA GLY A 106 12.63 -42.22 13.67
C GLY A 106 13.71 -41.68 14.63
N ALA A 107 14.64 -40.87 14.16
CA ALA A 107 15.61 -40.17 15.00
C ALA A 107 15.03 -38.86 15.54
N SER A 108 15.57 -38.43 16.68
CA SER A 108 15.29 -37.12 17.28
C SER A 108 16.59 -36.40 17.60
N VAL A 109 16.62 -35.10 17.36
CA VAL A 109 17.77 -34.25 17.66
C VAL A 109 17.33 -33.04 18.48
N THR A 110 18.04 -32.77 19.57
CA THR A 110 17.92 -31.52 20.34
C THR A 110 19.27 -30.81 20.33
N LEU A 111 19.28 -29.55 19.90
CA LEU A 111 20.46 -28.69 19.91
C LEU A 111 20.20 -27.48 20.80
N GLN A 112 21.18 -27.14 21.64
CA GLN A 112 21.05 -26.06 22.61
C GLN A 112 22.33 -25.24 22.68
N ASN A 113 22.25 -23.90 22.63
CA ASN A 113 23.39 -22.99 22.77
C ASN A 113 24.55 -23.27 21.80
N LEU A 114 24.23 -23.61 20.54
CA LEU A 114 25.20 -23.99 19.52
C LEU A 114 25.16 -23.08 18.32
N ARG A 115 26.33 -22.79 17.75
CA ARG A 115 26.46 -22.23 16.41
C ARG A 115 26.73 -23.33 15.39
N LEU A 116 25.91 -23.40 14.36
CA LEU A 116 26.12 -24.25 13.19
C LEU A 116 26.44 -23.32 12.01
N ARG A 117 27.60 -23.52 11.38
CA ARG A 117 28.06 -22.58 10.36
C ARG A 117 28.84 -23.21 9.22
N ASP A 118 28.92 -22.48 8.12
CA ASP A 118 29.66 -22.88 6.92
C ASP A 118 29.23 -24.28 6.43
N GLY A 119 27.95 -24.63 6.62
CA GLY A 119 27.36 -25.85 6.10
C GLY A 119 27.11 -25.72 4.60
N PHE A 120 27.51 -26.72 3.81
CA PHE A 120 27.40 -26.69 2.36
C PHE A 120 27.16 -28.09 1.80
N ILE A 121 26.42 -28.20 0.71
CA ILE A 121 26.20 -29.48 0.02
C ILE A 121 26.90 -29.44 -1.34
N GLU A 122 28.03 -30.15 -1.46
CA GLU A 122 28.65 -30.39 -2.76
C GLU A 122 27.93 -31.56 -3.44
N LEU A 123 26.88 -31.30 -4.22
CA LEU A 123 26.18 -32.32 -5.00
C LEU A 123 26.04 -31.96 -6.48
N PRO A 124 26.00 -32.96 -7.39
CA PRO A 124 25.62 -32.72 -8.77
C PRO A 124 24.16 -32.23 -8.86
N ALA A 125 23.87 -31.41 -9.88
CA ALA A 125 22.69 -30.56 -10.10
C ALA A 125 21.28 -31.17 -9.92
N TYR A 126 21.14 -32.47 -9.64
CA TYR A 126 19.86 -33.17 -9.49
C TYR A 126 19.54 -33.61 -8.05
N ALA A 127 20.41 -33.32 -7.07
CA ALA A 127 20.20 -33.67 -5.67
C ALA A 127 19.94 -32.44 -4.76
N LYS A 128 19.23 -31.44 -5.28
CA LYS A 128 18.83 -30.14 -4.66
C LYS A 128 17.85 -30.25 -3.46
N TYR A 129 18.02 -31.23 -2.58
CA TYR A 129 17.03 -31.49 -1.52
C TYR A 129 17.63 -31.46 -0.10
N GLY A 130 18.57 -30.57 0.23
CA GLY A 130 19.11 -30.56 1.59
C GLY A 130 19.62 -29.21 2.05
N GLY A 131 19.44 -28.91 3.34
CA GLY A 131 19.93 -27.68 3.96
C GLY A 131 21.41 -27.80 4.26
N GLY A 132 22.16 -26.73 4.02
CA GLY A 132 23.61 -26.69 4.22
C GLY A 132 24.04 -27.15 5.61
N ALA A 133 23.31 -26.78 6.67
CA ALA A 133 23.57 -27.30 8.00
C ALA A 133 22.85 -28.63 8.25
N ILE A 134 21.52 -28.66 8.21
CA ILE A 134 20.72 -29.80 8.67
C ILE A 134 19.68 -30.20 7.63
N ARG A 135 19.58 -31.51 7.35
CA ARG A 135 18.40 -32.10 6.72
C ARG A 135 17.57 -32.91 7.74
N VAL A 136 16.29 -32.56 7.86
CA VAL A 136 15.28 -33.29 8.64
C VAL A 136 14.35 -34.02 7.68
N ALA A 137 14.37 -35.35 7.70
CA ALA A 137 13.49 -36.16 6.84
C ALA A 137 12.07 -36.33 7.44
N LYS A 138 11.11 -36.80 6.65
CA LYS A 138 9.69 -36.96 7.03
C LYS A 138 9.43 -37.81 8.28
N GLY A 139 8.71 -37.31 9.29
CA GLY A 139 8.43 -38.05 10.53
C GLY A 139 9.63 -38.21 11.48
N ARG A 140 10.50 -37.20 11.50
CA ARG A 140 11.71 -37.07 12.35
C ARG A 140 11.59 -35.74 13.08
N GLN A 141 12.29 -35.61 14.22
CA GLN A 141 12.17 -34.42 15.05
C GLN A 141 13.50 -33.67 15.18
N LEU A 142 13.43 -32.35 15.01
CA LEU A 142 14.50 -31.41 15.35
C LEU A 142 13.95 -30.35 16.32
N SER A 143 14.65 -30.16 17.44
CA SER A 143 14.36 -29.09 18.39
C SER A 143 15.58 -28.22 18.63
N LEU A 144 15.42 -26.91 18.44
CA LEU A 144 16.47 -25.92 18.62
C LEU A 144 16.13 -24.97 19.76
N LYS A 145 17.11 -24.73 20.65
CA LYS A 145 16.98 -23.77 21.75
C LYS A 145 18.22 -22.89 21.80
N ALA A 146 18.06 -21.59 21.56
CA ALA A 146 19.18 -20.65 21.59
C ALA A 146 20.33 -21.06 20.65
N CYS A 147 19.98 -21.50 19.43
CA CYS A 147 20.97 -21.88 18.42
C CYS A 147 21.20 -20.75 17.43
N GLN A 148 22.36 -20.78 16.76
CA GLN A 148 22.76 -19.80 15.76
C GLN A 148 23.15 -20.52 14.47
N PHE A 149 22.62 -20.09 13.32
CA PHE A 149 22.89 -20.68 12.01
C PHE A 149 23.44 -19.61 11.08
N TRP A 150 24.75 -19.69 10.78
CA TRP A 150 25.47 -18.63 10.06
C TRP A 150 26.15 -19.14 8.80
N PHE A 151 26.06 -18.39 7.69
CA PHE A 151 26.82 -18.69 6.46
C PHE A 151 26.62 -20.13 5.96
N ASN A 152 25.40 -20.65 6.07
CA ASN A 152 25.06 -21.94 5.50
C ASN A 152 24.45 -21.74 4.12
N GLU A 153 24.79 -22.63 3.20
CA GLU A 153 24.54 -22.50 1.77
C GLU A 153 23.87 -23.76 1.18
N ASP A 154 23.26 -23.62 0.00
CA ASP A 154 22.45 -24.62 -0.75
C ASP A 154 20.99 -24.76 -0.23
N SER A 155 20.23 -25.74 -0.70
CA SER A 155 18.76 -25.80 -0.69
C SER A 155 18.16 -25.75 0.73
N GLY A 156 17.61 -24.59 1.12
CA GLY A 156 17.13 -24.31 2.48
C GLY A 156 18.18 -23.69 3.41
N GLY A 157 19.30 -23.21 2.88
CA GLY A 157 20.36 -22.46 3.55
C GLY A 157 20.92 -23.18 4.75
N ALA A 158 20.29 -22.98 5.91
CA ALA A 158 20.59 -23.73 7.11
C ALA A 158 19.83 -25.06 7.22
N ILE A 159 18.51 -25.06 7.03
CA ILE A 159 17.65 -26.21 7.37
C ILE A 159 16.69 -26.54 6.22
N TYR A 160 16.73 -27.80 5.78
CA TYR A 160 15.69 -28.38 4.93
C TYR A 160 14.83 -29.32 5.75
N ASN A 161 13.53 -29.02 5.85
CA ASN A 161 12.58 -29.74 6.70
C ASN A 161 11.49 -30.46 5.89
N ASP A 162 11.46 -31.78 6.03
CA ASP A 162 10.34 -32.65 5.66
C ASP A 162 9.61 -33.21 6.91
N GLY A 163 10.13 -32.95 8.13
CA GLY A 163 9.67 -33.55 9.39
C GLY A 163 9.08 -32.54 10.37
N ASP A 164 9.19 -32.83 11.67
CA ASP A 164 8.74 -31.94 12.74
C ASP A 164 9.93 -31.09 13.22
N PHE A 165 9.83 -29.78 13.04
CA PHE A 165 10.87 -28.85 13.40
C PHE A 165 10.33 -27.78 14.35
N THR A 166 10.99 -27.62 15.51
CA THR A 166 10.73 -26.56 16.47
C THR A 166 11.96 -25.68 16.69
N CYS A 167 11.80 -24.35 16.60
CA CYS A 167 12.83 -23.40 17.04
C CYS A 167 12.33 -22.41 18.10
N GLY A 168 13.19 -22.13 19.08
CA GLY A 168 12.99 -21.08 20.07
C GLY A 168 14.28 -20.32 20.36
N ASN A 169 14.18 -18.99 20.50
CA ASN A 169 15.31 -18.12 20.87
C ASN A 169 16.51 -18.23 19.93
N SER A 170 16.31 -18.60 18.67
CA SER A 170 17.41 -18.90 17.73
C SER A 170 17.66 -17.76 16.76
N THR A 171 18.86 -17.72 16.18
CA THR A 171 19.24 -16.72 15.17
C THR A 171 19.67 -17.41 13.88
N PHE A 172 19.09 -17.00 12.75
CA PHE A 172 19.49 -17.40 11.41
C PHE A 172 20.02 -16.16 10.70
N ALA A 173 21.32 -16.15 10.40
CA ALA A 173 21.98 -14.98 9.84
C ALA A 173 22.84 -15.31 8.63
N SER A 174 22.75 -14.52 7.56
CA SER A 174 23.64 -14.63 6.40
C SER A 174 23.68 -16.04 5.79
N ASN A 175 22.56 -16.74 5.79
CA ASN A 175 22.40 -18.00 5.07
C ASN A 175 21.90 -17.70 3.64
N SER A 176 22.26 -18.55 2.68
CA SER A 176 21.93 -18.34 1.27
C SER A 176 21.46 -19.63 0.61
N ALA A 177 20.46 -19.56 -0.26
CA ALA A 177 19.93 -20.73 -0.96
C ALA A 177 19.29 -20.37 -2.31
N ASP A 178 18.92 -21.38 -3.11
CA ASP A 178 17.98 -21.16 -4.22
C ASP A 178 16.57 -20.84 -3.69
N GLY A 179 16.15 -21.49 -2.59
CA GLY A 179 14.87 -21.24 -1.94
C GLY A 179 14.97 -21.48 -0.43
N GLY A 180 14.32 -20.62 0.35
CA GLY A 180 14.38 -20.63 1.81
C GLY A 180 15.79 -20.31 2.30
N GLY A 181 16.22 -19.05 2.17
CA GLY A 181 17.62 -18.66 2.41
C GLY A 181 18.16 -19.06 3.78
N ALA A 182 17.30 -19.21 4.80
CA ALA A 182 17.62 -19.87 6.07
C ALA A 182 16.93 -21.22 6.26
N ILE A 183 15.66 -21.35 5.89
CA ILE A 183 14.85 -22.54 6.12
C ILE A 183 13.97 -22.81 4.90
N TYR A 184 14.01 -24.05 4.41
CA TYR A 184 13.06 -24.56 3.43
C TYR A 184 12.18 -25.64 4.09
N ASN A 185 10.89 -25.35 4.27
CA ASN A 185 9.90 -26.27 4.83
C ASN A 185 9.03 -26.87 3.72
N TYR A 186 9.38 -28.07 3.24
CA TYR A 186 8.77 -28.67 2.06
C TYR A 186 7.43 -29.38 2.37
N ASP A 187 7.45 -30.38 3.25
CA ASP A 187 6.24 -31.15 3.66
C ASP A 187 6.22 -31.36 5.18
N GLY A 188 6.96 -30.52 5.91
CA GLY A 188 7.14 -30.62 7.34
C GLY A 188 6.18 -29.77 8.16
N HIS A 189 6.14 -30.06 9.47
CA HIS A 189 5.48 -29.24 10.47
C HIS A 189 6.51 -28.34 11.15
N PHE A 190 6.46 -27.04 10.88
CA PHE A 190 7.41 -26.08 11.39
C PHE A 190 6.77 -25.14 12.40
N THR A 191 7.33 -25.06 13.60
CA THR A 191 6.94 -24.08 14.62
C THR A 191 8.16 -23.30 15.08
N CYS A 192 8.10 -21.97 15.03
CA CYS A 192 9.15 -21.11 15.55
C CYS A 192 8.61 -20.02 16.47
N GLY A 193 9.43 -19.64 17.46
CA GLY A 193 9.13 -18.53 18.36
C GLY A 193 10.36 -17.78 18.81
N ASN A 194 10.21 -16.50 19.16
CA ASN A 194 11.26 -15.69 19.79
C ASN A 194 12.60 -15.71 19.02
N SER A 195 12.56 -15.76 17.68
CA SER A 195 13.75 -15.99 16.87
C SER A 195 14.02 -14.82 15.92
N THR A 196 15.25 -14.72 15.44
CA THR A 196 15.70 -13.64 14.55
C THR A 196 16.21 -14.22 13.23
N PHE A 197 15.69 -13.70 12.12
CA PHE A 197 16.12 -14.00 10.77
C PHE A 197 16.69 -12.71 10.15
N THR A 198 18.00 -12.65 9.97
CA THR A 198 18.67 -11.43 9.48
C THR A 198 19.57 -11.69 8.29
N SER A 199 19.46 -10.85 7.26
CA SER A 199 20.40 -10.87 6.13
C SER A 199 20.50 -12.23 5.44
N ASN A 200 19.44 -13.02 5.42
CA ASN A 200 19.38 -14.26 4.65
C ASN A 200 18.93 -13.95 3.22
N SER A 201 19.41 -14.73 2.25
CA SER A 201 19.18 -14.48 0.83
C SER A 201 18.68 -15.74 0.12
N ALA A 202 17.73 -15.58 -0.80
CA ALA A 202 17.35 -16.63 -1.74
C ALA A 202 17.37 -16.10 -3.18
N ASP A 203 17.83 -16.89 -4.15
CA ASP A 203 17.77 -16.50 -5.57
C ASP A 203 16.34 -16.63 -6.14
N GLY A 204 15.54 -17.53 -5.58
CA GLY A 204 14.13 -17.75 -5.90
C GLY A 204 13.22 -17.28 -4.76
N GLU A 205 12.75 -18.21 -3.95
CA GLU A 205 11.66 -17.93 -3.01
C GLU A 205 12.09 -17.88 -1.54
N GLY A 206 11.58 -16.89 -0.80
CA GLY A 206 11.67 -16.83 0.67
C GLY A 206 13.07 -16.54 1.17
N GLY A 207 13.42 -15.25 1.32
CA GLY A 207 14.79 -14.85 1.66
C GLY A 207 15.25 -15.40 3.01
N ALA A 208 14.33 -15.56 3.96
CA ALA A 208 14.55 -16.34 5.16
C ALA A 208 13.87 -17.72 5.08
N ILE A 209 12.57 -17.76 4.80
CA ILE A 209 11.76 -18.97 4.90
C ILE A 209 10.98 -19.18 3.60
N SER A 210 11.11 -20.35 3.00
CA SER A 210 10.19 -20.83 1.97
C SER A 210 9.37 -21.99 2.54
N ASN A 211 8.05 -21.85 2.49
CA ASN A 211 7.11 -22.76 3.12
C ASN A 211 6.12 -23.34 2.10
N ILE A 212 6.06 -24.67 2.08
CA ILE A 212 5.05 -25.47 1.36
C ILE A 212 4.23 -26.32 2.34
N GLY A 213 4.80 -26.65 3.51
CA GLY A 213 4.13 -27.39 4.58
C GLY A 213 3.32 -26.52 5.56
N ASN A 214 3.14 -27.01 6.79
CA ASN A 214 2.50 -26.26 7.86
C ASN A 214 3.50 -25.40 8.61
N PHE A 215 3.19 -24.11 8.78
CA PHE A 215 4.07 -23.17 9.44
C PHE A 215 3.34 -22.34 10.49
N THR A 216 3.89 -22.33 11.71
CA THR A 216 3.46 -21.45 12.79
C THR A 216 4.64 -20.64 13.32
N CYS A 217 4.51 -19.32 13.37
CA CYS A 217 5.55 -18.42 13.88
C CYS A 217 5.01 -17.37 14.83
N GLY A 218 5.72 -17.09 15.92
CA GLY A 218 5.35 -16.00 16.82
C GLY A 218 6.55 -15.25 17.40
N ASN A 219 6.33 -13.99 17.80
CA ASN A 219 7.30 -13.18 18.54
C ASN A 219 8.69 -13.15 17.88
N SER A 220 8.76 -13.07 16.56
CA SER A 220 10.02 -13.23 15.82
C SER A 220 10.27 -12.04 14.89
N THR A 221 11.55 -11.81 14.58
CA THR A 221 11.99 -10.64 13.80
C THR A 221 12.66 -11.09 12.50
N PHE A 222 12.27 -10.46 11.40
CA PHE A 222 12.80 -10.65 10.05
C PHE A 222 13.38 -9.32 9.55
N THR A 223 14.70 -9.25 9.39
CA THR A 223 15.38 -8.01 9.03
C THR A 223 16.31 -8.20 7.83
N SER A 224 16.18 -7.33 6.83
CA SER A 224 17.12 -7.28 5.69
C SER A 224 17.29 -8.62 4.97
N ASN A 225 16.23 -9.43 4.90
CA ASN A 225 16.25 -10.63 4.07
C ASN A 225 15.87 -10.28 2.63
N THR A 226 16.42 -11.00 1.67
CA THR A 226 16.25 -10.72 0.23
C THR A 226 15.88 -11.98 -0.53
N ALA A 227 14.94 -11.87 -1.47
CA ALA A 227 14.59 -12.93 -2.41
C ALA A 227 14.12 -12.38 -3.75
N TYR A 228 13.91 -13.24 -4.75
CA TYR A 228 13.06 -12.88 -5.88
C TYR A 228 11.62 -12.70 -5.39
N ASP A 229 11.10 -13.69 -4.68
CA ASP A 229 9.70 -13.72 -4.23
C ASP A 229 9.61 -13.93 -2.72
N GLY A 230 8.88 -13.06 -2.00
CA GLY A 230 8.77 -13.11 -0.55
C GLY A 230 10.09 -12.77 0.14
N GLY A 231 10.42 -11.48 0.24
CA GLY A 231 11.74 -11.02 0.68
C GLY A 231 12.18 -11.60 2.04
N ALA A 232 11.24 -11.85 2.95
CA ALA A 232 11.47 -12.69 4.12
C ALA A 232 10.83 -14.08 3.99
N ILE A 233 9.53 -14.13 3.69
CA ILE A 233 8.75 -15.37 3.74
C ILE A 233 8.01 -15.57 2.43
N PHE A 234 8.19 -16.73 1.82
CA PHE A 234 7.34 -17.22 0.75
C PHE A 234 6.51 -18.39 1.25
N ASN A 235 5.20 -18.36 0.98
CA ASN A 235 4.27 -19.43 1.31
C ASN A 235 3.56 -19.90 0.03
N TYR A 236 3.64 -21.20 -0.27
CA TYR A 236 3.04 -21.82 -1.44
C TYR A 236 2.08 -22.92 -1.02
N ASN A 237 0.77 -22.66 -1.08
CA ASN A 237 -0.32 -23.56 -0.65
C ASN A 237 -0.24 -24.04 0.82
N GLY A 238 0.75 -23.61 1.60
CA GLY A 238 0.92 -24.00 2.98
C GLY A 238 -0.04 -23.27 3.91
N HIS A 239 -0.41 -23.89 5.03
CA HIS A 239 -1.16 -23.20 6.09
C HIS A 239 -0.20 -22.40 6.95
N PHE A 240 -0.29 -21.07 6.87
CA PHE A 240 0.62 -20.15 7.54
C PHE A 240 -0.12 -19.34 8.61
N THR A 241 0.17 -19.63 9.87
CA THR A 241 -0.34 -18.86 11.01
C THR A 241 0.80 -18.15 11.72
N CYS A 242 0.69 -16.85 11.90
CA CYS A 242 1.63 -16.09 12.69
C CYS A 242 1.03 -14.92 13.45
N GLY A 243 1.81 -14.39 14.39
CA GLY A 243 1.50 -13.13 15.05
C GLY A 243 2.63 -12.60 15.91
N ASN A 244 2.57 -11.33 16.28
CA ASN A 244 3.66 -10.63 16.97
C ASN A 244 4.98 -10.71 16.19
N LEU A 245 4.93 -10.49 14.87
CA LEU A 245 6.12 -10.50 14.03
C LEU A 245 6.56 -9.08 13.69
N THR A 246 7.87 -8.90 13.53
CA THR A 246 8.45 -7.65 13.04
C THR A 246 9.19 -7.91 11.74
N PHE A 247 8.76 -7.28 10.65
CA PHE A 247 9.40 -7.31 9.35
C PHE A 247 9.99 -5.93 9.03
N THR A 248 11.31 -5.85 8.92
CA THR A 248 12.01 -4.59 8.68
C THR A 248 12.96 -4.70 7.51
N SER A 249 12.81 -3.82 6.52
CA SER A 249 13.77 -3.68 5.41
C SER A 249 14.01 -4.98 4.64
N ASN A 250 13.00 -5.83 4.49
CA ASN A 250 13.09 -7.00 3.62
C ASN A 250 12.77 -6.58 2.18
N THR A 251 13.40 -7.26 1.22
CA THR A 251 13.36 -6.86 -0.20
C THR A 251 13.02 -8.04 -1.09
N ALA A 252 12.06 -7.86 -1.99
CA ALA A 252 11.74 -8.80 -3.07
C ALA A 252 11.96 -8.14 -4.44
N ASP A 253 12.65 -8.83 -5.36
CA ASP A 253 12.80 -8.40 -6.76
C ASP A 253 11.56 -8.72 -7.61
N GLY A 254 10.58 -9.42 -7.04
CA GLY A 254 9.27 -9.73 -7.59
C GLY A 254 8.19 -9.31 -6.60
N GLU A 255 7.50 -10.28 -5.99
CA GLU A 255 6.31 -10.05 -5.16
C GLU A 255 6.59 -10.10 -3.65
N GLY A 256 5.87 -9.28 -2.87
CA GLY A 256 5.80 -9.40 -1.41
C GLY A 256 7.11 -9.07 -0.71
N GLY A 257 7.38 -7.78 -0.48
CA GLY A 257 8.67 -7.32 0.04
C GLY A 257 9.03 -7.96 1.40
N ALA A 258 8.04 -8.24 2.24
CA ALA A 258 8.21 -9.10 3.40
C ALA A 258 7.65 -10.51 3.16
N ILE A 259 6.38 -10.62 2.78
CA ILE A 259 5.65 -11.88 2.67
C ILE A 259 5.00 -11.99 1.30
N TYR A 260 5.21 -13.11 0.64
CA TYR A 260 4.42 -13.51 -0.51
C TYR A 260 3.65 -14.80 -0.19
N ASN A 261 2.32 -14.72 -0.25
CA ASN A 261 1.42 -15.85 -0.09
C ASN A 261 0.81 -16.26 -1.44
N PHE A 262 1.39 -17.29 -2.06
CA PHE A 262 0.91 -17.93 -3.27
C PHE A 262 -0.08 -19.05 -2.91
N ASP A 263 -1.36 -18.67 -2.81
CA ASP A 263 -2.52 -19.58 -2.75
C ASP A 263 -2.64 -20.50 -1.49
N GLY A 264 -2.41 -19.94 -0.29
CA GLY A 264 -2.64 -20.63 1.00
C GLY A 264 -3.45 -19.83 2.01
N ASP A 265 -3.97 -20.50 3.04
CA ASP A 265 -4.60 -19.82 4.19
C ASP A 265 -3.54 -19.11 5.03
N PHE A 266 -3.65 -17.79 5.11
CA PHE A 266 -2.71 -16.93 5.79
C PHE A 266 -3.40 -16.14 6.91
N THR A 267 -2.90 -16.28 8.14
CA THR A 267 -3.32 -15.44 9.27
C THR A 267 -2.10 -14.79 9.90
N CYS A 268 -2.06 -13.46 9.92
CA CYS A 268 -0.99 -12.68 10.56
C CYS A 268 -1.54 -11.44 11.24
N GLY A 269 -1.54 -11.43 12.57
CA GLY A 269 -2.00 -10.28 13.36
C GLY A 269 -1.01 -9.84 14.42
N ASN A 270 -1.22 -8.64 14.96
CA ASN A 270 -0.34 -8.01 15.96
C ASN A 270 1.10 -7.82 15.45
N SER A 271 1.27 -7.54 14.16
CA SER A 271 2.58 -7.51 13.51
C SER A 271 2.95 -6.12 12.99
N ILE A 272 4.25 -5.88 12.83
CA ILE A 272 4.81 -4.61 12.35
C ILE A 272 5.55 -4.88 11.04
N PHE A 273 5.20 -4.12 10.00
CA PHE A 273 5.83 -4.14 8.69
C PHE A 273 6.39 -2.76 8.39
N THR A 274 7.71 -2.63 8.41
CA THR A 274 8.38 -1.34 8.24
C THR A 274 9.41 -1.39 7.11
N SER A 275 9.31 -0.46 6.17
CA SER A 275 10.32 -0.26 5.13
C SER A 275 10.62 -1.49 4.29
N ASN A 276 9.63 -2.36 4.05
CA ASN A 276 9.79 -3.48 3.14
C ASN A 276 9.53 -3.03 1.69
N THR A 277 10.23 -3.63 0.74
CA THR A 277 10.23 -3.19 -0.66
C THR A 277 9.99 -4.37 -1.61
N ALA A 278 9.07 -4.20 -2.56
CA ALA A 278 8.84 -5.12 -3.67
C ALA A 278 8.99 -4.41 -5.02
N ALA A 279 9.64 -5.05 -5.99
CA ALA A 279 9.76 -4.49 -7.34
C ALA A 279 8.49 -4.65 -8.18
N ASN A 280 7.55 -5.52 -7.78
CA ASN A 280 6.23 -5.62 -8.41
C ASN A 280 5.11 -5.24 -7.43
N HIS A 281 4.41 -6.19 -6.81
CA HIS A 281 3.25 -5.93 -5.97
C HIS A 281 3.49 -6.26 -4.49
N GLY A 282 2.77 -5.57 -3.62
CA GLY A 282 2.75 -5.85 -2.18
C GLY A 282 4.05 -5.47 -1.47
N GLY A 283 4.27 -4.18 -1.22
CA GLY A 283 5.52 -3.69 -0.63
C GLY A 283 5.84 -4.34 0.70
N ALA A 284 4.82 -4.66 1.51
CA ALA A 284 4.94 -5.61 2.61
C ALA A 284 4.43 -7.00 2.23
N ILE A 285 3.18 -7.10 1.76
CA ILE A 285 2.49 -8.38 1.57
C ILE A 285 1.88 -8.46 0.18
N SER A 286 2.19 -9.52 -0.57
CA SER A 286 1.45 -9.92 -1.75
C SER A 286 0.65 -11.19 -1.44
N ASN A 287 -0.65 -11.18 -1.68
CA ASN A 287 -1.56 -12.26 -1.26
C ASN A 287 -2.49 -12.72 -2.38
N TYR A 288 -2.39 -14.00 -2.73
CA TYR A 288 -3.26 -14.66 -3.72
C TYR A 288 -4.26 -15.64 -3.09
N GLY A 289 -4.14 -15.95 -1.79
CA GLY A 289 -5.07 -16.79 -1.03
C GLY A 289 -5.98 -15.99 -0.10
N ASP A 290 -6.49 -16.61 0.97
CA ASP A 290 -7.27 -15.94 2.01
C ASP A 290 -6.34 -15.41 3.12
N PHE A 291 -6.43 -14.11 3.41
CA PHE A 291 -5.64 -13.43 4.41
C PHE A 291 -6.51 -12.79 5.50
N THR A 292 -6.24 -13.15 6.76
CA THR A 292 -6.77 -12.45 7.93
C THR A 292 -5.66 -11.76 8.71
N SER A 293 -5.81 -10.45 8.92
CA SER A 293 -4.94 -9.62 9.77
C SER A 293 -5.75 -8.81 10.77
N GLY A 294 -5.15 -8.53 11.92
CA GLY A 294 -5.64 -7.45 12.75
C GLY A 294 -4.61 -6.96 13.77
N ASN A 295 -4.81 -5.75 14.27
CA ASN A 295 -3.89 -5.06 15.19
C ASN A 295 -2.48 -4.90 14.61
N SER A 296 -2.35 -4.69 13.30
CA SER A 296 -1.05 -4.63 12.62
C SER A 296 -0.72 -3.20 12.16
N THR A 297 0.57 -2.92 12.04
CA THR A 297 1.07 -1.62 11.56
C THR A 297 1.91 -1.81 10.31
N PHE A 298 1.57 -1.07 9.24
CA PHE A 298 2.28 -1.03 7.97
C PHE A 298 2.82 0.38 7.76
N THR A 299 4.14 0.55 7.79
CA THR A 299 4.77 1.86 7.70
C THR A 299 5.88 1.90 6.66
N SER A 300 5.85 2.89 5.78
CA SER A 300 6.93 3.13 4.80
C SER A 300 7.26 1.94 3.91
N ASN A 301 6.29 1.06 3.62
CA ASN A 301 6.49 -0.01 2.67
C ASN A 301 6.29 0.51 1.24
N THR A 302 7.01 -0.07 0.28
CA THR A 302 7.05 0.41 -1.09
C THR A 302 6.90 -0.73 -2.09
N ALA A 303 5.99 -0.56 -3.05
CA ALA A 303 5.87 -1.44 -4.21
C ALA A 303 6.07 -0.61 -5.48
N ALA A 304 6.79 -1.14 -6.49
CA ALA A 304 6.90 -0.40 -7.75
C ALA A 304 5.58 -0.42 -8.54
N ASN A 305 4.74 -1.45 -8.39
CA ASN A 305 3.44 -1.57 -9.04
C ASN A 305 2.28 -1.33 -8.06
N ASP A 306 1.61 -2.40 -7.62
CA ASP A 306 0.36 -2.29 -6.86
C ASP A 306 0.51 -2.72 -5.40
N GLY A 307 -0.29 -2.13 -4.50
CA GLY A 307 -0.29 -2.54 -3.10
C GLY A 307 0.96 -2.07 -2.37
N GLY A 308 1.14 -0.75 -2.22
CA GLY A 308 2.30 -0.17 -1.54
C GLY A 308 2.57 -0.80 -0.16
N ALA A 309 1.51 -1.19 0.55
CA ALA A 309 1.60 -2.10 1.69
C ALA A 309 1.13 -3.52 1.34
N ILE A 310 -0.10 -3.66 0.84
CA ILE A 310 -0.75 -4.96 0.60
C ILE A 310 -1.31 -5.01 -0.81
N SER A 311 -0.90 -6.01 -1.60
CA SER A 311 -1.61 -6.43 -2.81
C SER A 311 -2.41 -7.70 -2.54
N ASN A 312 -3.69 -7.70 -2.89
CA ASN A 312 -4.62 -8.77 -2.53
C ASN A 312 -5.51 -9.19 -3.72
N ASP A 313 -5.39 -10.46 -4.11
CA ASP A 313 -6.22 -11.13 -5.12
C ASP A 313 -7.34 -11.99 -4.52
N GLY A 314 -7.17 -12.49 -3.29
CA GLY A 314 -8.15 -13.31 -2.58
C GLY A 314 -9.01 -12.54 -1.58
N LYS A 315 -9.37 -13.15 -0.45
CA LYS A 315 -10.11 -12.47 0.63
C LYS A 315 -9.15 -11.83 1.62
N LEU A 316 -9.33 -10.55 1.91
CA LEU A 316 -8.65 -9.83 3.00
C LEU A 316 -9.65 -9.48 4.10
N ILE A 317 -9.40 -9.97 5.31
CA ILE A 317 -10.05 -9.47 6.54
C ILE A 317 -9.00 -8.67 7.32
N CYS A 318 -9.21 -7.38 7.52
CA CYS A 318 -8.27 -6.50 8.23
C CYS A 318 -8.99 -5.67 9.30
N GLY A 319 -8.63 -5.87 10.57
CA GLY A 319 -9.22 -5.15 11.71
C GLY A 319 -8.19 -4.36 12.53
N ASN A 320 -8.54 -3.19 13.08
CA ASN A 320 -7.71 -2.46 14.05
C ASN A 320 -6.26 -2.20 13.58
N SER A 321 -6.06 -1.89 12.30
CA SER A 321 -4.71 -1.78 11.72
C SER A 321 -4.41 -0.37 11.23
N THR A 322 -3.14 -0.03 11.15
CA THR A 322 -2.67 1.28 10.67
C THR A 322 -1.78 1.13 9.44
N PHE A 323 -2.01 1.97 8.44
CA PHE A 323 -1.21 2.10 7.22
C PHE A 323 -0.72 3.55 7.14
N ALA A 324 0.58 3.78 7.22
CA ALA A 324 1.14 5.13 7.20
C ALA A 324 2.36 5.23 6.28
N PHE A 325 2.46 6.30 5.50
CA PHE A 325 3.63 6.58 4.64
C PHE A 325 3.99 5.47 3.66
N ASN A 326 3.05 4.58 3.32
CA ASN A 326 3.31 3.56 2.32
C ASN A 326 3.19 4.19 0.93
N THR A 327 3.85 3.60 -0.06
CA THR A 327 3.92 4.17 -1.41
C THR A 327 3.80 3.05 -2.44
N ALA A 328 2.98 3.26 -3.48
CA ALA A 328 3.10 2.49 -4.70
C ALA A 328 3.50 3.42 -5.84
N GLU A 329 4.50 3.01 -6.62
CA GLU A 329 5.09 3.90 -7.63
C GLU A 329 4.33 3.86 -8.98
N ALA A 330 3.56 2.80 -9.25
CA ALA A 330 2.80 2.71 -10.49
C ALA A 330 1.46 3.42 -10.41
N ILE A 331 0.98 3.74 -11.61
CA ILE A 331 -0.25 4.47 -11.92
C ILE A 331 -1.52 3.83 -11.32
N LYS A 332 -1.52 2.54 -10.95
CA LYS A 332 -2.72 1.85 -10.42
C LYS A 332 -2.59 1.26 -9.01
N GLY A 333 -1.58 1.70 -8.27
CA GLY A 333 -1.15 1.05 -7.04
C GLY A 333 -1.71 1.66 -5.78
N GLY A 334 -2.97 1.36 -5.42
CA GLY A 334 -3.44 1.68 -4.07
C GLY A 334 -2.50 1.12 -2.99
N ILE A 335 -2.43 1.74 -1.81
CA ILE A 335 -1.64 1.22 -0.66
C ILE A 335 -2.13 -0.16 -0.26
N VAL A 336 -3.45 -0.32 -0.26
CA VAL A 336 -4.11 -1.61 -0.27
C VAL A 336 -4.77 -1.76 -1.63
N TYR A 337 -4.32 -2.75 -2.40
CA TYR A 337 -4.86 -3.07 -3.71
C TYR A 337 -5.72 -4.33 -3.64
N GLY A 338 -6.93 -4.27 -4.21
CA GLY A 338 -7.84 -5.41 -4.37
C GLY A 338 -8.15 -5.69 -5.84
N ALA A 339 -7.78 -6.88 -6.31
CA ALA A 339 -8.12 -7.31 -7.67
C ALA A 339 -9.63 -7.57 -7.87
N ALA A 340 -10.06 -7.79 -9.11
CA ALA A 340 -11.49 -7.93 -9.46
C ALA A 340 -12.25 -9.05 -8.73
N ARG A 341 -11.54 -10.12 -8.34
CA ARG A 341 -12.14 -11.26 -7.59
C ARG A 341 -11.97 -11.13 -6.08
N SER A 342 -11.34 -10.07 -5.60
CA SER A 342 -11.01 -9.90 -4.19
C SER A 342 -12.22 -9.50 -3.34
N GLU A 343 -12.14 -9.79 -2.04
CA GLU A 343 -13.07 -9.28 -1.03
C GLU A 343 -12.26 -8.58 0.07
N LEU A 344 -12.42 -7.26 0.20
CA LEU A 344 -11.79 -6.46 1.24
C LEU A 344 -12.79 -6.20 2.37
N LEU A 345 -12.59 -6.83 3.53
CA LEU A 345 -13.39 -6.65 4.74
C LEU A 345 -12.54 -5.92 5.79
N MET A 346 -12.70 -4.61 5.88
CA MET A 346 -11.86 -3.75 6.72
C MET A 346 -12.67 -3.08 7.82
N SER A 347 -12.16 -3.13 9.06
CA SER A 347 -12.81 -2.50 10.21
C SER A 347 -11.80 -1.80 11.11
N THR A 348 -12.08 -0.57 11.54
CA THR A 348 -11.17 0.16 12.45
C THR A 348 -9.76 0.29 11.87
N VAL A 349 -9.68 0.70 10.61
CA VAL A 349 -8.40 0.92 9.92
C VAL A 349 -8.11 2.41 9.85
N GLY A 350 -6.86 2.79 10.13
CA GLY A 350 -6.34 4.14 9.88
C GLY A 350 -5.39 4.12 8.68
N ILE A 351 -5.66 4.94 7.65
CA ILE A 351 -4.75 5.12 6.51
C ILE A 351 -4.34 6.59 6.41
N TRP A 352 -3.05 6.86 6.58
CA TRP A 352 -2.50 8.21 6.74
C TRP A 352 -1.32 8.48 5.82
N ASP A 353 -1.20 9.74 5.37
CA ASP A 353 -0.02 10.30 4.70
C ASP A 353 0.55 9.37 3.62
N SER A 354 -0.34 8.72 2.89
CA SER A 354 0.05 7.75 1.86
C SER A 354 -0.15 8.34 0.48
N ASP A 355 0.83 8.10 -0.39
CA ASP A 355 0.84 8.60 -1.76
C ASP A 355 0.62 7.44 -2.73
N SER A 356 -0.49 7.50 -3.46
CA SER A 356 -0.91 6.51 -4.46
C SER A 356 -0.82 7.04 -5.89
N HIS A 357 -0.15 8.19 -6.08
CA HIS A 357 0.14 8.86 -7.35
C HIS A 357 -1.12 9.20 -8.18
N GLU A 358 -1.71 8.24 -8.90
CA GLU A 358 -2.90 8.40 -9.75
C GLU A 358 -4.19 7.77 -9.16
N ASP A 359 -4.10 6.92 -8.14
CA ASP A 359 -5.25 6.20 -7.57
C ASP A 359 -5.58 6.63 -6.13
N GLY A 360 -6.43 5.87 -5.43
CA GLY A 360 -6.75 6.08 -4.03
C GLY A 360 -5.90 5.25 -3.09
N ALA A 361 -5.79 5.66 -1.82
CA ALA A 361 -5.08 4.90 -0.80
C ALA A 361 -5.59 3.44 -0.68
N ILE A 362 -6.86 3.19 -0.96
CA ILE A 362 -7.36 1.88 -1.38
C ILE A 362 -7.77 1.95 -2.84
N PHE A 363 -7.24 1.03 -3.65
CA PHE A 363 -7.82 0.72 -4.95
C PHE A 363 -8.47 -0.65 -4.89
N SER A 364 -9.71 -0.79 -5.39
CA SER A 364 -10.31 -2.11 -5.56
C SER A 364 -11.20 -2.21 -6.79
N ALA A 365 -11.00 -3.28 -7.56
CA ALA A 365 -11.94 -3.74 -8.57
C ALA A 365 -12.88 -4.84 -8.05
N GLY A 366 -12.71 -5.25 -6.79
CA GLY A 366 -13.48 -6.30 -6.12
C GLY A 366 -14.48 -5.74 -5.09
N ASN A 367 -15.02 -6.62 -4.25
CA ASN A 367 -15.97 -6.21 -3.22
C ASN A 367 -15.28 -5.55 -2.04
N VAL A 368 -15.81 -4.42 -1.57
CA VAL A 368 -15.25 -3.67 -0.46
C VAL A 368 -16.32 -3.42 0.61
N SER A 369 -16.00 -3.82 1.85
CA SER A 369 -16.76 -3.49 3.05
C SER A 369 -15.83 -2.82 4.05
N ILE A 370 -16.05 -1.54 4.32
CA ILE A 370 -15.23 -0.74 5.25
C ILE A 370 -16.13 -0.20 6.36
N SER A 371 -15.71 -0.33 7.61
CA SER A 371 -16.48 0.16 8.76
C SER A 371 -15.61 0.77 9.85
N SER A 372 -16.10 1.84 10.50
CA SER A 372 -15.46 2.44 11.68
C SER A 372 -13.99 2.85 11.46
N SER A 373 -13.67 3.34 10.26
CA SER A 373 -12.29 3.59 9.80
C SER A 373 -12.00 5.09 9.58
N SER A 374 -10.73 5.45 9.41
CA SER A 374 -10.28 6.81 9.11
C SER A 374 -9.26 6.85 7.97
N PHE A 375 -9.47 7.76 7.02
CA PHE A 375 -8.59 8.05 5.89
C PHE A 375 -8.21 9.51 5.95
N GLU A 376 -6.94 9.79 6.28
CA GLU A 376 -6.48 11.15 6.59
C GLU A 376 -5.26 11.52 5.77
N HIS A 377 -5.24 12.74 5.21
CA HIS A 377 -4.06 13.30 4.53
C HIS A 377 -3.51 12.43 3.38
N ASN A 378 -4.36 11.62 2.73
CA ASN A 378 -3.92 10.81 1.60
C ASN A 378 -3.88 11.65 0.31
N SER A 379 -2.90 11.33 -0.55
CA SER A 379 -2.75 11.91 -1.89
C SER A 379 -2.89 10.85 -2.98
N GLY A 380 -3.45 11.26 -4.10
CA GLY A 380 -3.76 10.37 -5.21
C GLY A 380 -4.31 11.12 -6.42
N GLY A 381 -4.62 10.43 -7.50
CA GLY A 381 -5.22 11.04 -8.69
C GLY A 381 -6.74 11.08 -8.61
N LYS A 382 -7.36 9.93 -8.40
CA LYS A 382 -8.82 9.79 -8.25
C LYS A 382 -9.15 9.13 -6.93
N GLY A 383 -10.01 9.76 -6.13
CA GLY A 383 -10.46 9.14 -4.90
C GLY A 383 -9.32 8.95 -3.91
N ALA A 384 -8.60 10.01 -3.53
CA ALA A 384 -7.33 9.87 -2.78
C ALA A 384 -7.42 9.01 -1.52
N GLY A 385 -8.60 8.87 -0.90
CA GLY A 385 -8.86 7.85 0.11
C GLY A 385 -9.16 6.48 -0.49
N ILE A 386 -10.19 6.38 -1.35
CA ILE A 386 -10.61 5.13 -1.98
C ILE A 386 -10.98 5.35 -3.46
N TYR A 387 -10.49 4.48 -4.32
CA TYR A 387 -10.92 4.28 -5.70
C TYR A 387 -11.61 2.91 -5.80
N LEU A 388 -12.87 2.89 -6.27
CA LEU A 388 -13.54 1.64 -6.68
C LEU A 388 -13.77 1.59 -8.20
N ALA A 389 -13.29 0.51 -8.81
CA ALA A 389 -13.34 0.26 -10.24
C ALA A 389 -14.28 -0.90 -10.61
N GLN A 390 -14.67 -0.99 -11.87
CA GLN A 390 -15.43 -2.13 -12.43
C GLN A 390 -16.73 -2.42 -11.66
N ASP A 391 -17.26 -3.65 -11.72
CA ASP A 391 -18.49 -4.08 -11.05
C ASP A 391 -18.34 -4.26 -9.53
N ALA A 392 -17.41 -3.54 -8.89
CA ALA A 392 -17.19 -3.59 -7.45
C ALA A 392 -18.46 -3.26 -6.65
N THR A 393 -18.64 -3.90 -5.50
CA THR A 393 -19.68 -3.51 -4.53
C THR A 393 -19.04 -2.77 -3.36
N ALA A 394 -19.54 -1.58 -3.04
CA ALA A 394 -19.09 -0.78 -1.89
C ALA A 394 -20.10 -0.83 -0.73
N LYS A 395 -19.62 -1.17 0.46
CA LYS A 395 -20.36 -1.01 1.73
C LYS A 395 -19.48 -0.25 2.71
N ILE A 396 -19.61 1.06 2.72
CA ILE A 396 -18.78 1.93 3.56
C ILE A 396 -19.66 2.50 4.67
N LYS A 397 -19.27 2.28 5.92
CA LYS A 397 -20.05 2.72 7.08
C LYS A 397 -19.20 3.38 8.14
N ASP A 398 -19.72 4.39 8.83
CA ASP A 398 -19.08 4.96 10.04
C ASP A 398 -17.60 5.33 9.79
N THR A 399 -17.30 5.88 8.61
CA THR A 399 -15.92 6.10 8.16
C THR A 399 -15.67 7.59 7.94
N SER A 400 -14.50 8.06 8.37
CA SER A 400 -14.09 9.46 8.22
C SER A 400 -13.04 9.62 7.12
N PHE A 401 -13.26 10.56 6.23
CA PHE A 401 -12.35 10.99 5.17
C PHE A 401 -11.98 12.45 5.43
N LEU A 402 -10.77 12.68 5.91
CA LEU A 402 -10.30 13.98 6.39
C LEU A 402 -9.09 14.45 5.58
N PHE A 403 -9.12 15.67 5.06
CA PHE A 403 -7.95 16.31 4.42
C PHE A 403 -7.33 15.51 3.26
N ASN A 404 -8.11 14.65 2.57
CA ASN A 404 -7.61 13.91 1.42
C ASN A 404 -7.60 14.82 0.18
N ASN A 405 -6.57 14.70 -0.64
CA ASN A 405 -6.35 15.57 -1.79
C ASN A 405 -6.10 14.76 -3.06
N ALA A 406 -7.06 14.77 -3.97
CA ALA A 406 -6.97 14.10 -5.26
C ALA A 406 -6.57 15.09 -6.37
N SER A 407 -5.65 14.70 -7.26
CA SER A 407 -5.15 15.58 -8.33
C SER A 407 -6.09 15.67 -9.55
N GLU A 408 -7.10 14.79 -9.65
CA GLU A 408 -8.07 14.78 -10.76
C GLU A 408 -9.52 14.94 -10.29
N THR A 409 -10.05 13.99 -9.51
CA THR A 409 -11.47 14.00 -9.11
C THR A 409 -11.76 13.18 -7.86
N GLY A 410 -12.80 13.57 -7.10
CA GLY A 410 -13.20 12.85 -5.90
C GLY A 410 -12.12 12.94 -4.82
N GLY A 411 -12.05 14.06 -4.09
CA GLY A 411 -10.95 14.30 -3.14
C GLY A 411 -10.78 13.19 -2.10
N ALA A 412 -11.85 12.48 -1.75
CA ALA A 412 -11.84 11.33 -0.85
C ALA A 412 -12.17 10.01 -1.56
N LEU A 413 -13.23 9.98 -2.37
CA LEU A 413 -13.78 8.75 -2.93
C LEU A 413 -14.11 8.94 -4.41
N TYR A 414 -13.68 7.99 -5.22
CA TYR A 414 -14.04 7.89 -6.64
C TYR A 414 -14.64 6.53 -6.95
N LEU A 415 -15.80 6.52 -7.61
CA LEU A 415 -16.54 5.32 -7.95
C LEU A 415 -16.85 5.25 -9.45
N GLU A 416 -16.38 4.22 -10.15
CA GLU A 416 -16.71 3.97 -11.55
C GLU A 416 -18.22 3.67 -11.76
N ALA A 417 -18.68 3.76 -13.02
CA ALA A 417 -20.09 3.72 -13.40
C ALA A 417 -20.84 2.45 -12.94
N THR A 418 -20.14 1.32 -12.98
CA THR A 418 -20.66 -0.02 -12.65
C THR A 418 -20.68 -0.32 -11.16
N VAL A 419 -20.08 0.53 -10.32
CA VAL A 419 -19.99 0.29 -8.88
C VAL A 419 -21.35 0.49 -8.20
N THR A 420 -21.78 -0.51 -7.42
CA THR A 420 -23.05 -0.51 -6.67
C THR A 420 -22.83 -0.53 -5.16
N GLY A 421 -23.86 -0.22 -4.37
CA GLY A 421 -23.80 -0.36 -2.91
C GLY A 421 -24.27 0.87 -2.11
N HIS A 422 -23.62 1.14 -0.98
CA HIS A 422 -23.99 2.24 -0.09
C HIS A 422 -22.82 2.82 0.72
N ILE A 423 -22.95 4.09 1.06
CA ILE A 423 -22.15 4.81 2.04
C ILE A 423 -23.11 5.30 3.12
N ASP A 424 -22.97 4.82 4.34
CA ASP A 424 -23.86 5.17 5.45
C ASP A 424 -23.03 5.78 6.61
N ASP A 425 -23.57 6.76 7.33
CA ASP A 425 -22.96 7.31 8.56
C ASP A 425 -21.52 7.85 8.40
N CYS A 426 -21.13 8.33 7.21
CA CYS A 426 -19.74 8.73 6.93
C CYS A 426 -19.51 10.25 7.00
N LYS A 427 -18.26 10.65 7.27
CA LYS A 427 -17.83 12.06 7.32
C LYS A 427 -16.80 12.35 6.24
N PHE A 428 -17.02 13.41 5.47
CA PHE A 428 -16.12 13.91 4.45
C PHE A 428 -15.78 15.37 4.79
N VAL A 429 -14.59 15.61 5.34
CA VAL A 429 -14.21 16.92 5.86
C VAL A 429 -12.90 17.41 5.26
N ASN A 430 -12.89 18.65 4.76
CA ASN A 430 -11.70 19.30 4.20
C ASN A 430 -11.02 18.53 3.05
N ASN A 431 -11.77 17.74 2.28
CA ASN A 431 -11.21 17.05 1.11
C ASN A 431 -11.18 17.99 -0.09
N SER A 432 -10.22 17.77 -1.00
CA SER A 432 -9.99 18.64 -2.15
C SER A 432 -9.72 17.84 -3.42
N SER A 433 -10.24 18.30 -4.54
CA SER A 433 -9.84 17.87 -5.88
C SER A 433 -10.17 18.94 -6.92
N PRO A 434 -9.71 18.85 -8.18
CA PRO A 434 -10.20 19.74 -9.23
C PRO A 434 -11.72 19.65 -9.44
N VAL A 435 -12.31 18.45 -9.36
CA VAL A 435 -13.73 18.18 -9.67
C VAL A 435 -14.31 17.17 -8.68
N GLY A 436 -15.38 17.49 -7.96
CA GLY A 436 -15.91 16.60 -6.91
C GLY A 436 -15.02 16.63 -5.66
N GLY A 437 -15.17 17.66 -4.83
CA GLY A 437 -14.23 17.92 -3.73
C GLY A 437 -14.10 16.78 -2.73
N ALA A 438 -15.11 15.93 -2.56
CA ALA A 438 -15.04 14.71 -1.74
C ALA A 438 -15.38 13.44 -2.53
N LEU A 439 -16.57 13.35 -3.11
CA LEU A 439 -17.07 12.16 -3.78
C LEU A 439 -17.28 12.42 -5.27
N SER A 440 -16.77 11.53 -6.11
CA SER A 440 -16.99 11.55 -7.55
C SER A 440 -17.51 10.21 -8.06
N LEU A 441 -18.54 10.28 -8.90
CA LEU A 441 -19.23 9.14 -9.49
C LEU A 441 -19.09 9.22 -11.01
N ALA A 442 -18.40 8.26 -11.62
CA ALA A 442 -18.17 8.27 -13.07
C ALA A 442 -19.41 7.77 -13.85
N GLN A 443 -19.61 8.33 -15.05
CA GLN A 443 -20.55 7.94 -16.13
C GLN A 443 -21.73 7.05 -15.69
N ALA A 444 -22.51 7.49 -14.71
CA ALA A 444 -23.62 6.68 -14.23
C ALA A 444 -24.75 6.68 -15.26
N ASP A 445 -25.17 5.50 -15.71
CA ASP A 445 -26.47 5.33 -16.37
C ASP A 445 -27.58 5.46 -15.32
N ASP A 446 -28.81 5.80 -15.73
CA ASP A 446 -29.98 6.01 -14.86
C ASP A 446 -30.36 4.77 -13.99
N ALA A 447 -29.67 3.63 -14.16
CA ALA A 447 -29.90 2.36 -13.46
C ALA A 447 -28.91 2.05 -12.32
N ARG A 448 -27.94 2.94 -12.04
CA ARG A 448 -26.95 2.68 -10.97
C ARG A 448 -27.63 2.67 -9.60
N ASN A 449 -27.46 1.56 -8.86
CA ASN A 449 -28.01 1.37 -7.51
C ASN A 449 -26.93 1.68 -6.46
N PHE A 450 -26.71 2.96 -6.18
CA PHE A 450 -25.78 3.41 -5.16
C PHE A 450 -26.46 4.40 -4.22
N ASN A 451 -26.22 4.32 -2.91
CA ASN A 451 -26.92 5.15 -1.92
C ASN A 451 -25.92 5.88 -1.02
N VAL A 452 -26.26 7.09 -0.59
CA VAL A 452 -25.48 7.85 0.40
C VAL A 452 -26.43 8.32 1.50
N ARG A 453 -26.24 7.84 2.73
CA ARG A 453 -27.19 8.05 3.83
C ARG A 453 -26.50 8.52 5.08
N ASP A 454 -27.17 9.39 5.84
CA ASP A 454 -26.71 9.84 7.16
C ASP A 454 -25.27 10.41 7.14
N CYS A 455 -24.85 10.99 6.00
CA CYS A 455 -23.48 11.45 5.80
C CYS A 455 -23.29 12.95 6.08
N VAL A 456 -22.05 13.37 6.36
CA VAL A 456 -21.71 14.79 6.57
C VAL A 456 -20.58 15.20 5.63
N PHE A 457 -20.84 16.18 4.77
CA PHE A 457 -19.86 16.78 3.88
C PHE A 457 -19.56 18.22 4.31
N THR A 458 -18.38 18.47 4.86
CA THR A 458 -18.00 19.80 5.39
C THR A 458 -16.71 20.32 4.80
N ASN A 459 -16.68 21.58 4.35
CA ASN A 459 -15.47 22.28 3.88
C ASN A 459 -14.73 21.57 2.73
N ASN A 460 -15.42 20.78 1.91
CA ASN A 460 -14.78 20.16 0.75
C ASN A 460 -14.68 21.16 -0.41
N THR A 461 -13.63 21.04 -1.21
CA THR A 461 -13.30 22.04 -2.25
C THR A 461 -13.11 21.38 -3.61
N ALA A 462 -13.86 21.82 -4.61
CA ALA A 462 -13.58 21.57 -6.03
C ALA A 462 -12.80 22.77 -6.59
N ALA A 463 -11.49 22.60 -6.74
CA ALA A 463 -10.55 23.70 -6.99
C ALA A 463 -10.69 24.33 -8.38
N VAL A 464 -11.24 23.62 -9.37
CA VAL A 464 -11.33 24.09 -10.77
C VAL A 464 -12.74 23.95 -11.35
N GLY A 465 -13.39 22.82 -11.12
CA GLY A 465 -14.68 22.45 -11.70
C GLY A 465 -15.85 22.52 -10.72
N ALA A 466 -16.90 21.76 -11.02
CA ALA A 466 -18.15 21.71 -10.26
C ALA A 466 -18.13 20.64 -9.16
N GLY A 467 -19.14 20.68 -8.28
CA GLY A 467 -19.38 19.66 -7.26
C GLY A 467 -18.45 19.81 -6.06
N GLY A 468 -18.59 20.90 -5.31
CA GLY A 468 -17.72 21.22 -4.17
C GLY A 468 -17.61 20.09 -3.14
N ALA A 469 -18.64 19.26 -2.99
CA ALA A 469 -18.59 18.01 -2.24
C ALA A 469 -18.76 16.78 -3.12
N VAL A 470 -19.87 16.71 -3.87
CA VAL A 470 -20.25 15.51 -4.63
C VAL A 470 -20.42 15.87 -6.09
N ILE A 471 -19.92 15.03 -6.98
CA ILE A 471 -20.21 15.11 -8.40
C ILE A 471 -20.60 13.75 -8.97
N GLN A 472 -21.61 13.76 -9.83
CA GLN A 472 -21.89 12.69 -10.76
C GLN A 472 -21.52 13.15 -12.16
N GLN A 473 -20.71 12.39 -12.85
CA GLN A 473 -20.34 12.61 -14.24
C GLN A 473 -21.13 11.66 -15.14
N GLY A 474 -21.48 12.06 -16.36
CA GLY A 474 -22.28 11.26 -17.29
C GLY A 474 -23.51 11.98 -17.81
N THR A 475 -24.28 11.33 -18.69
CA THR A 475 -25.46 11.91 -19.36
C THR A 475 -26.75 11.77 -18.55
N ALA A 476 -26.70 11.07 -17.40
CA ALA A 476 -27.84 10.87 -16.53
C ALA A 476 -28.44 12.20 -16.08
N THR A 477 -29.75 12.31 -16.29
CA THR A 477 -30.52 13.52 -15.99
C THR A 477 -31.03 13.56 -14.56
N ALA A 478 -30.77 12.52 -13.77
CA ALA A 478 -31.03 12.48 -12.34
C ALA A 478 -29.79 11.99 -11.60
N LEU A 479 -29.65 12.39 -10.34
CA LEU A 479 -28.65 11.81 -9.46
C LEU A 479 -28.99 10.32 -9.28
N SER A 480 -28.11 9.45 -9.75
CA SER A 480 -28.19 7.99 -9.59
C SER A 480 -27.84 7.53 -8.16
N VAL A 481 -27.70 8.50 -7.25
CA VAL A 481 -27.47 8.31 -5.83
C VAL A 481 -28.65 8.84 -5.06
N ASP A 482 -29.32 7.96 -4.31
CA ASP A 482 -30.30 8.36 -3.32
C ASP A 482 -29.56 8.96 -2.13
N VAL A 483 -29.56 10.29 -2.05
CA VAL A 483 -29.03 11.04 -0.91
C VAL A 483 -30.17 11.29 0.05
N ASP A 484 -30.07 10.70 1.24
CA ASP A 484 -31.16 10.77 2.20
C ASP A 484 -31.30 12.16 2.87
N LYS A 485 -32.45 12.40 3.50
CA LYS A 485 -32.77 13.69 4.16
C LYS A 485 -31.86 14.03 5.35
N ASN A 486 -31.12 13.05 5.88
CA ASN A 486 -30.24 13.22 7.03
C ASN A 486 -28.80 13.57 6.61
N THR A 487 -28.48 13.43 5.32
CA THR A 487 -27.19 13.84 4.78
C THR A 487 -27.07 15.37 4.70
N SER A 488 -25.93 15.92 5.14
CA SER A 488 -25.70 17.37 5.25
C SER A 488 -24.49 17.85 4.45
N PHE A 489 -24.61 19.06 3.88
CA PHE A 489 -23.55 19.74 3.13
C PHE A 489 -23.32 21.12 3.72
N VAL A 490 -22.13 21.37 4.26
CA VAL A 490 -21.78 22.62 4.95
C VAL A 490 -20.47 23.18 4.39
N ASN A 491 -20.49 24.43 3.92
CA ASN A 491 -19.30 25.16 3.44
C ASN A 491 -18.47 24.43 2.36
N ASN A 492 -19.11 23.64 1.52
CA ASN A 492 -18.42 23.07 0.36
C ASN A 492 -18.34 24.14 -0.75
N VAL A 493 -17.25 24.16 -1.50
CA VAL A 493 -16.92 25.25 -2.44
C VAL A 493 -16.55 24.67 -3.80
N ALA A 494 -17.06 25.24 -4.90
CA ALA A 494 -16.65 24.90 -6.26
C ALA A 494 -16.25 26.16 -7.05
N GLN A 495 -15.15 26.09 -7.81
CA GLN A 495 -14.69 27.25 -8.60
C GLN A 495 -15.58 27.52 -9.83
N CYS A 496 -16.15 26.48 -10.42
CA CYS A 496 -17.23 26.59 -11.42
C CYS A 496 -18.54 26.12 -10.78
N CYS A 497 -19.68 26.57 -11.32
CA CYS A 497 -21.05 26.38 -10.82
C CYS A 497 -21.30 25.12 -9.97
N TYR A 498 -22.19 25.23 -8.96
CA TYR A 498 -22.65 24.16 -8.05
C TYR A 498 -21.70 23.86 -6.88
N ASP A 499 -21.79 24.69 -5.83
CA ASP A 499 -20.95 24.66 -4.62
C ASP A 499 -21.10 23.37 -3.75
N GLY A 500 -22.07 22.50 -4.04
CA GLY A 500 -22.36 21.31 -3.23
C GLY A 500 -22.38 20.01 -4.02
N VAL A 501 -23.50 19.76 -4.71
CA VAL A 501 -23.76 18.53 -5.48
C VAL A 501 -24.00 18.89 -6.95
N SER A 502 -23.36 18.18 -7.88
CA SER A 502 -23.53 18.39 -9.32
C SER A 502 -23.82 17.09 -10.08
N THR A 503 -24.67 17.12 -11.10
CA THR A 503 -24.96 16.00 -12.01
C THR A 503 -24.60 16.38 -13.45
N GLY A 504 -23.77 15.58 -14.11
CA GLY A 504 -23.15 15.86 -15.41
C GLY A 504 -24.09 15.84 -16.61
N GLY A 505 -25.38 15.53 -16.42
CA GLY A 505 -26.38 15.47 -17.50
C GLY A 505 -27.18 16.74 -17.71
N VAL A 506 -26.85 17.86 -17.04
CA VAL A 506 -27.59 19.12 -17.20
C VAL A 506 -26.64 20.32 -17.28
N ASP A 507 -26.61 20.94 -18.45
CA ASP A 507 -26.01 22.26 -18.63
C ASP A 507 -26.89 23.31 -17.96
N LEU A 508 -26.58 23.69 -16.71
CA LEU A 508 -27.17 24.88 -16.10
C LEU A 508 -26.06 25.85 -15.66
N PRO A 509 -26.32 27.16 -15.79
CA PRO A 509 -25.33 28.19 -15.55
C PRO A 509 -25.01 28.39 -14.06
N CYS A 510 -23.74 28.69 -13.81
CA CYS A 510 -23.23 29.81 -13.03
C CYS A 510 -24.20 30.46 -12.03
N VAL A 511 -24.39 29.92 -10.83
CA VAL A 511 -24.89 30.73 -9.71
C VAL A 511 -23.78 30.82 -8.68
N GLU A 512 -23.29 32.04 -8.45
CA GLU A 512 -22.38 32.40 -7.37
C GLU A 512 -23.03 32.10 -6.01
N ALA A 513 -22.37 31.33 -5.15
CA ALA A 513 -22.59 31.47 -3.72
C ALA A 513 -21.24 31.67 -2.99
N SER A 514 -20.78 32.92 -2.96
CA SER A 514 -19.97 33.39 -1.83
C SER A 514 -20.46 34.74 -1.31
N THR A 515 -21.17 34.67 -0.18
CA THR A 515 -21.29 35.66 0.91
C THR A 515 -21.43 37.17 0.59
N GLY A 516 -22.57 37.78 0.97
CA GLY A 516 -22.57 39.24 1.25
C GLY A 516 -23.91 40.01 1.36
N TYR A 517 -24.58 39.89 2.52
CA TYR A 517 -25.49 40.87 3.20
C TYR A 517 -26.83 41.34 2.59
N GLY A 518 -27.92 41.10 3.36
CA GLY A 518 -29.22 41.76 3.18
C GLY A 518 -30.38 41.26 4.06
N THR A 519 -30.26 41.42 5.39
CA THR A 519 -31.33 41.45 6.42
C THR A 519 -32.33 40.28 6.59
N GLY A 520 -32.22 39.60 7.75
CA GLY A 520 -33.23 38.71 8.37
C GLY A 520 -33.34 37.36 7.67
N TRP A 521 -32.92 36.23 8.23
CA TRP A 521 -33.35 35.64 9.50
C TRP A 521 -32.22 34.76 10.07
N ARG A 522 -32.07 34.76 11.39
CA ARG A 522 -31.34 33.71 12.10
C ARG A 522 -32.16 32.41 11.98
N VAL A 523 -31.60 31.36 11.38
CA VAL A 523 -32.06 29.99 11.61
C VAL A 523 -30.89 29.19 12.17
N THR A 524 -30.90 29.12 13.49
CA THR A 524 -30.23 28.09 14.28
C THR A 524 -30.91 26.74 14.06
N SER A 525 -30.11 25.69 13.89
CA SER A 525 -30.43 24.25 13.91
C SER A 525 -31.27 23.63 12.76
N VAL A 526 -30.65 22.58 12.20
CA VAL A 526 -31.06 21.50 11.29
C VAL A 526 -32.55 21.10 11.35
N ILE A 527 -33.14 20.76 10.19
CA ILE A 527 -33.94 19.53 9.89
C ILE A 527 -34.83 19.81 8.66
N ALA A 528 -34.84 18.85 7.72
CA ALA A 528 -35.61 18.75 6.48
C ALA A 528 -35.03 19.53 5.28
N VAL A 529 -34.13 18.87 4.54
CA VAL A 529 -33.90 19.28 3.16
C VAL A 529 -35.04 18.72 2.32
N ASP A 530 -35.95 19.62 1.97
CA ASP A 530 -36.86 19.48 0.84
C ASP A 530 -36.03 19.30 -0.44
N ILE A 531 -36.16 18.12 -1.05
CA ILE A 531 -35.36 17.62 -2.19
C ILE A 531 -35.54 18.52 -3.44
N THR A 532 -36.52 19.43 -3.42
CA THR A 532 -36.73 20.45 -4.45
C THR A 532 -35.72 21.62 -4.43
N SER A 533 -34.92 21.73 -3.37
CA SER A 533 -33.94 22.82 -3.20
C SER A 533 -32.54 22.51 -3.75
N ILE A 534 -32.23 21.22 -3.96
CA ILE A 534 -30.87 20.74 -4.29
C ILE A 534 -30.73 20.24 -5.73
N ILE A 535 -31.83 19.91 -6.41
CA ILE A 535 -31.80 19.41 -7.80
C ILE A 535 -32.68 20.30 -8.68
N ARG A 536 -32.07 21.06 -9.62
CA ARG A 536 -32.81 21.65 -10.74
C ARG A 536 -32.72 20.73 -11.97
N LEU A 537 -33.86 20.21 -12.42
CA LEU A 537 -34.00 19.45 -13.68
C LEU A 537 -34.92 20.21 -14.64
N MET A 538 -34.47 20.58 -15.85
CA MET A 538 -35.32 20.99 -16.98
C MET A 538 -34.63 20.70 -18.34
N PRO A 539 -35.40 20.52 -19.46
CA PRO A 539 -34.97 19.65 -20.57
C PRO A 539 -34.22 20.31 -21.74
N ARG A 540 -33.30 19.50 -22.30
CA ARG A 540 -32.62 19.43 -23.63
C ARG A 540 -32.44 20.71 -24.50
N SER A 541 -31.17 21.08 -24.68
CA SER A 541 -30.58 21.56 -25.95
C SER A 541 -29.04 21.39 -25.94
N PRO A 542 -28.36 21.11 -27.07
CA PRO A 542 -26.96 20.64 -27.10
C PRO A 542 -25.91 21.77 -27.02
N LEU A 543 -24.78 21.50 -26.36
CA LEU A 543 -23.62 22.41 -26.17
C LEU A 543 -22.57 22.40 -27.30
N PRO A 544 -21.66 23.40 -27.29
CA PRO A 544 -20.25 23.11 -26.95
C PRO A 544 -19.60 24.18 -26.01
N PRO A 545 -18.29 24.07 -25.68
CA PRO A 545 -17.72 23.69 -24.39
C PRO A 545 -17.41 24.87 -23.44
N CYS A 546 -17.17 24.56 -22.16
CA CYS A 546 -16.72 25.51 -21.15
C CYS A 546 -15.20 25.79 -21.25
N PRO A 547 -14.84 27.01 -21.69
CA PRO A 547 -13.89 27.87 -20.98
C PRO A 547 -14.51 29.24 -20.63
N LEU A 548 -15.82 29.37 -20.87
CA LEU A 548 -16.60 30.60 -20.88
C LEU A 548 -18.01 30.29 -20.35
N CYS A 549 -18.24 30.36 -19.04
CA CYS A 549 -19.60 30.43 -18.51
C CYS A 549 -19.76 31.63 -17.58
N ARG A 550 -19.88 32.79 -18.25
CA ARG A 550 -20.70 33.97 -17.89
C ARG A 550 -20.24 34.94 -16.81
N SER A 551 -18.94 35.19 -16.67
CA SER A 551 -18.48 36.44 -16.04
C SER A 551 -17.28 37.11 -16.69
N CYS A 552 -16.79 36.59 -17.82
CA CYS A 552 -15.75 37.27 -18.60
C CYS A 552 -16.24 37.70 -19.97
N CYS A 553 -16.30 39.01 -20.19
CA CYS A 553 -16.46 39.57 -21.53
C CYS A 553 -15.20 39.31 -22.37
N ASN A 554 -15.35 39.23 -23.69
CA ASN A 554 -14.22 38.99 -24.60
C ASN A 554 -13.19 40.12 -24.49
N ARG A 555 -11.98 39.89 -25.00
CA ARG A 555 -10.96 40.95 -25.11
C ARG A 555 -11.55 42.18 -25.82
N LEU A 556 -11.26 43.39 -25.33
CA LEU A 556 -11.89 44.65 -25.74
C LEU A 556 -13.36 44.81 -25.30
N GLN A 557 -13.81 44.08 -24.27
CA GLN A 557 -15.14 44.24 -23.68
C GLN A 557 -15.08 44.21 -22.15
N TYR A 558 -16.08 44.78 -21.48
CA TYR A 558 -16.22 44.71 -20.03
C TYR A 558 -17.67 44.43 -19.59
N LEU A 559 -17.83 43.82 -18.42
CA LEU A 559 -19.10 43.40 -17.85
C LEU A 559 -19.74 44.54 -17.06
N THR A 560 -20.97 44.90 -17.39
CA THR A 560 -21.80 45.88 -16.67
C THR A 560 -23.23 45.37 -16.49
N VAL A 561 -24.07 46.13 -15.82
CA VAL A 561 -25.47 45.79 -15.55
C VAL A 561 -26.38 46.77 -16.30
N ASP A 562 -27.39 46.26 -17.01
CA ASP A 562 -28.37 47.09 -17.71
C ASP A 562 -29.43 47.69 -16.76
N ALA A 563 -30.34 48.51 -17.30
CA ALA A 563 -31.41 49.15 -16.53
C ALA A 563 -32.42 48.16 -15.89
N ASN A 564 -32.37 46.88 -16.27
CA ASN A 564 -33.19 45.80 -15.72
C ASN A 564 -32.39 44.87 -14.78
N ASN A 565 -31.21 45.30 -14.31
CA ASN A 565 -30.29 44.50 -13.49
C ASN A 565 -29.78 43.21 -14.17
N GLN A 566 -29.67 43.16 -15.50
CA GLN A 566 -29.08 42.04 -16.22
C GLN A 566 -27.61 42.32 -16.56
N HIS A 567 -26.73 41.32 -16.33
CA HIS A 567 -25.32 41.42 -16.73
C HIS A 567 -25.17 41.38 -18.25
N ILE A 568 -24.53 42.40 -18.81
CA ILE A 568 -24.26 42.55 -20.24
C ILE A 568 -22.78 42.87 -20.48
N CYS A 569 -22.23 42.38 -21.60
CA CYS A 569 -20.89 42.75 -22.05
C CYS A 569 -20.97 43.94 -22.99
N VAL A 570 -20.26 45.01 -22.66
CA VAL A 570 -20.19 46.23 -23.45
C VAL A 570 -18.83 46.30 -24.14
N THR A 571 -18.85 46.55 -25.46
CA THR A 571 -17.62 46.74 -26.23
C THR A 571 -16.94 48.03 -25.81
N CYS A 572 -15.64 47.93 -25.59
CA CYS A 572 -14.79 48.99 -25.11
C CYS A 572 -14.26 49.81 -26.29
N ASP A 573 -15.18 50.50 -26.97
CA ASP A 573 -14.89 51.31 -28.16
C ASP A 573 -14.56 52.78 -27.82
N LEU A 574 -14.32 53.04 -26.52
CA LEU A 574 -14.13 54.36 -25.95
C LEU A 574 -12.63 54.61 -25.68
N PRO A 575 -12.05 55.72 -26.17
CA PRO A 575 -10.63 56.03 -25.99
C PRO A 575 -10.26 56.30 -24.51
N GLU A 576 -11.24 56.49 -23.63
CA GLU A 576 -11.05 56.72 -22.21
C GLU A 576 -10.77 55.44 -21.39
N LEU A 577 -10.82 54.25 -22.02
CA LEU A 577 -10.77 52.95 -21.37
C LEU A 577 -9.63 52.07 -21.92
N ASN A 578 -9.04 51.25 -21.05
CA ASN A 578 -8.10 50.21 -21.46
C ASN A 578 -8.67 48.82 -21.18
N CYS A 579 -9.07 48.12 -22.25
CA CYS A 579 -9.74 46.81 -22.19
C CYS A 579 -8.94 45.67 -22.82
N ASP A 580 -7.61 45.76 -22.77
CA ASP A 580 -6.73 44.74 -23.36
C ASP A 580 -6.75 43.39 -22.63
N SER A 581 -7.32 43.36 -21.41
CA SER A 581 -7.45 42.17 -20.56
C SER A 581 -8.84 41.54 -20.67
N ILE A 582 -8.91 40.22 -20.51
CA ILE A 582 -10.18 39.45 -20.50
C ILE A 582 -10.73 39.46 -19.07
N GLY A 583 -12.06 39.51 -18.91
CA GLY A 583 -12.70 39.40 -17.60
C GLY A 583 -12.86 40.71 -16.82
N LEU A 584 -12.81 41.85 -17.51
CA LEU A 584 -13.02 43.16 -16.89
C LEU A 584 -14.50 43.36 -16.50
N THR A 585 -14.74 43.91 -15.31
CA THR A 585 -16.05 44.36 -14.80
C THR A 585 -16.03 45.88 -14.66
N VAL A 586 -17.17 46.56 -14.51
CA VAL A 586 -17.18 48.02 -14.24
C VAL A 586 -16.22 48.36 -13.09
N ASP A 587 -16.18 47.56 -12.03
CA ASP A 587 -15.35 47.83 -10.86
C ASP A 587 -13.85 47.65 -11.12
N THR A 588 -13.48 46.69 -11.98
CA THR A 588 -12.09 46.35 -12.32
C THR A 588 -11.59 47.01 -13.61
N LEU A 589 -12.46 47.75 -14.30
CA LEU A 589 -12.21 48.42 -15.58
C LEU A 589 -11.14 49.53 -15.45
N PRO A 590 -9.96 49.39 -16.10
CA PRO A 590 -8.93 50.41 -16.09
C PRO A 590 -9.34 51.64 -16.91
N VAL A 591 -9.18 52.82 -16.32
CA VAL A 591 -9.41 54.11 -17.01
C VAL A 591 -8.08 54.60 -17.56
N ALA A 592 -8.08 55.06 -18.81
CA ALA A 592 -6.88 55.55 -19.49
C ALA A 592 -6.32 56.82 -18.82
N SER A 593 -5.00 57.02 -18.94
CA SER A 593 -4.34 58.22 -18.41
C SER A 593 -4.98 59.50 -18.99
N GLY A 594 -5.26 60.48 -18.15
CA GLY A 594 -5.95 61.72 -18.52
C GLY A 594 -7.48 61.66 -18.41
N PHE A 595 -8.05 60.57 -17.91
CA PHE A 595 -9.49 60.41 -17.63
C PHE A 595 -9.73 59.94 -16.19
N TRP A 596 -10.93 60.20 -15.65
CA TRP A 596 -11.31 59.82 -14.29
C TRP A 596 -12.79 59.45 -14.14
N ARG A 597 -13.14 58.76 -13.05
CA ARG A 597 -14.52 58.48 -12.62
C ARG A 597 -14.65 58.60 -11.09
N GLU A 598 -15.83 58.97 -10.60
CA GLU A 598 -16.04 59.30 -9.19
C GLU A 598 -16.08 58.06 -8.26
N THR A 599 -16.62 56.93 -8.74
CA THR A 599 -16.71 55.67 -7.99
C THR A 599 -16.42 54.46 -8.90
N PHE A 600 -16.06 53.32 -8.32
CA PHE A 600 -15.72 52.10 -9.09
C PHE A 600 -16.89 51.56 -9.91
N ASN A 601 -18.12 51.82 -9.47
CA ASN A 601 -19.34 51.22 -10.02
C ASN A 601 -20.07 52.16 -11.01
N GLN A 602 -19.47 53.32 -11.34
CA GLN A 602 -20.00 54.24 -12.34
C GLN A 602 -19.33 54.07 -13.70
N THR A 603 -20.14 54.18 -14.74
CA THR A 603 -19.74 54.14 -16.15
C THR A 603 -19.45 55.52 -16.74
N ASP A 604 -19.77 56.59 -16.02
CA ASP A 604 -19.51 57.96 -16.44
C ASP A 604 -18.03 58.30 -16.23
N ILE A 605 -17.28 58.33 -17.35
CA ILE A 605 -15.87 58.67 -17.39
C ILE A 605 -15.71 60.06 -17.97
N ARG A 606 -14.92 60.90 -17.32
CA ARG A 606 -14.73 62.29 -17.69
C ARG A 606 -13.27 62.56 -18.00
N SER A 607 -13.02 63.41 -18.99
CA SER A 607 -11.67 63.91 -19.25
C SER A 607 -11.18 64.76 -18.08
N CYS A 608 -9.92 64.56 -17.71
CA CYS A 608 -9.22 65.46 -16.82
C CYS A 608 -8.79 66.70 -17.59
N TRP A 609 -8.90 67.86 -16.96
CA TRP A 609 -8.53 69.13 -17.60
C TRP A 609 -7.03 69.20 -17.92
N ASN A 610 -6.19 68.49 -17.17
CA ASN A 610 -4.77 68.30 -17.44
C ASN A 610 -4.48 66.78 -17.55
N ALA A 611 -4.05 66.33 -18.72
CA ALA A 611 -3.86 64.91 -19.03
C ALA A 611 -2.82 64.20 -18.13
N GLY A 612 -1.86 64.95 -17.57
CA GLY A 612 -0.86 64.41 -16.64
C GLY A 612 -1.32 64.28 -15.19
N ALA A 613 -2.50 64.81 -14.84
CA ALA A 613 -2.99 64.84 -13.46
C ALA A 613 -3.73 63.55 -13.03
N CYS A 614 -4.06 62.66 -13.97
CA CYS A 614 -4.88 61.47 -13.72
C CYS A 614 -4.19 60.21 -14.26
N LEU A 615 -3.54 59.44 -13.38
CA LEU A 615 -2.90 58.15 -13.70
C LEU A 615 -3.90 56.97 -13.62
N GLY A 616 -5.11 57.12 -14.15
CA GLY A 616 -6.05 55.99 -14.27
C GLY A 616 -6.78 55.53 -12.98
N ASN A 617 -7.14 56.48 -12.10
CA ASN A 617 -8.05 56.40 -10.93
C ASN A 617 -7.63 55.68 -9.63
N ARG A 618 -7.83 56.37 -8.49
CA ARG A 618 -8.60 55.95 -7.28
C ARG A 618 -9.02 57.17 -6.43
N LYS A 619 -10.22 57.14 -5.83
CA LYS A 619 -10.48 57.70 -4.49
C LYS A 619 -10.81 56.53 -3.56
N SER A 620 -10.03 56.35 -2.50
CA SER A 620 -10.39 55.49 -1.37
C SER A 620 -10.98 56.39 -0.28
N LEU A 621 -12.21 56.14 0.17
CA LEU A 621 -12.82 56.87 1.29
C LEU A 621 -12.28 56.41 2.67
N ARG A 622 -11.08 55.80 2.75
CA ARG A 622 -10.48 55.35 4.02
C ARG A 622 -9.32 56.17 4.56
N ASP A 623 -8.79 57.16 3.83
CA ASP A 623 -7.70 58.01 4.31
C ASP A 623 -7.97 59.51 4.04
N PRO A 624 -8.03 60.38 5.07
CA PRO A 624 -8.21 61.83 4.88
C PRO A 624 -6.95 62.56 4.36
N THR A 625 -5.80 61.88 4.19
CA THR A 625 -4.52 62.53 3.85
C THR A 625 -4.05 62.36 2.41
N ASP A 626 -4.75 61.56 1.59
CA ASP A 626 -4.46 61.43 0.15
C ASP A 626 -5.03 62.62 -0.64
N ILE A 627 -4.25 63.71 -0.67
CA ILE A 627 -4.53 64.91 -1.46
C ILE A 627 -3.81 64.78 -2.81
N TYR A 628 -4.53 64.41 -3.87
CA TYR A 628 -4.09 64.66 -5.24
C TYR A 628 -4.56 66.05 -5.67
N CYS A 629 -3.80 67.09 -5.30
CA CYS A 629 -3.76 68.40 -5.96
C CYS A 629 -2.58 69.19 -5.38
N SER A 630 -1.47 69.33 -6.11
CA SER A 630 -0.48 70.37 -5.82
C SER A 630 -0.99 71.74 -6.28
N GLU A 631 -0.52 72.80 -5.62
CA GLU A 631 -1.03 74.17 -5.70
C GLU A 631 -1.18 74.70 -7.15
N GLY A 632 -2.38 75.17 -7.49
CA GLY A 632 -2.58 76.10 -8.61
C GLY A 632 -3.76 75.88 -9.57
N TYR A 633 -4.60 74.83 -9.47
CA TYR A 633 -5.72 74.63 -10.43
C TYR A 633 -7.00 74.05 -9.81
N THR A 634 -8.16 74.54 -10.27
CA THR A 634 -9.52 74.08 -9.93
C THR A 634 -10.33 73.71 -11.17
N GLY A 635 -10.97 72.53 -11.17
CA GLY A 635 -12.17 72.24 -11.96
C GLY A 635 -12.66 70.78 -11.88
N PRO A 636 -13.97 70.49 -11.78
CA PRO A 636 -15.07 71.29 -11.18
C PRO A 636 -15.70 70.55 -9.97
N CYS A 637 -16.00 71.19 -8.84
CA CYS A 637 -16.87 72.35 -8.76
C CYS A 637 -16.16 73.71 -8.74
N ARG A 638 -16.87 74.69 -9.32
CA ARG A 638 -16.55 76.11 -9.47
C ARG A 638 -17.26 76.89 -8.35
N LEU A 639 -16.69 77.97 -7.82
CA LEU A 639 -17.46 79.09 -7.26
C LEU A 639 -16.72 80.42 -7.49
N GLU A 640 -17.47 81.41 -7.96
CA GLU A 640 -17.07 82.72 -8.48
C GLU A 640 -16.97 83.81 -7.38
N TRP A 641 -16.00 84.74 -7.58
CA TRP A 641 -15.88 86.17 -7.18
C TRP A 641 -16.02 86.68 -5.71
N ALA A 642 -14.99 87.39 -5.18
CA ALA A 642 -14.95 88.88 -5.01
C ALA A 642 -14.02 89.42 -3.85
N THR A 643 -13.19 90.43 -4.17
CA THR A 643 -12.46 91.42 -3.31
C THR A 643 -11.33 90.90 -2.39
N TRP A 644 -10.12 91.47 -2.31
CA TRP A 644 -9.58 92.83 -2.54
C TRP A 644 -8.33 92.81 -3.43
#